data_AF-A0AAE0UGZ6-F1
#
_entry.id   AF-A0AAE0UGZ6-F1
#
_cell.length_a   1.000
_cell.length_b   1.000
_cell.length_c   1.000
_cell.angle_alpha   90.00
_cell.angle_beta   90.00
_cell.angle_gamma   90.00
#
_symmetry.space_group_name_H-M   'P 1'
#
loop_
_entity.id
_entity.type
_entity.pdbx_description
1 polymer ?
#
loop_
_entity_poly.entity_id
_entity_poly.type
_entity_poly.pdbx_seq_one_letter_code
_entity_poly.pdbx_strand_id
1 'polypeptide(L)'
;MMEGKRSDSPEPSCVSMKSDRSMDRPILFRDRDSSTDVRSQKKKSNISKNQLDSIFQGLEHKVITLIKNELKRFRKLLSPDYPACTERGVEDEEDLHSVREGALKITLHVLKNMNHTDLANTLHNKLASVYQPKLKSKLREKFKRIIEGISQHGSSALLNEIYTELYITEGWSGDVNNEHEVRQIETVSRRPATQETAIKCNDLFKDKSIRSVLTKGVAGIGKTVSVQKFILDWTEGKANQDVFFMFPLPFRELNLMKQQNLSLMNLLHHFFPEMRKLESIDCDSYKVVLIFDGLDECRLPLNFQKNERLCDVTESASVDVLLTNLIKGFTRDELLDIRQNTPHNILPVFNYSDVLLDIVVGGAVALFKHFKKRKRGKRAGALVKLRQRGFRTVLPSIHLDNIRSLPNKMDELLLLSRTNKDFSNSAALCFTESWLNDAIPDSALNLPGFQLFRPDRVAESAGKSRGGGTCFYINVRTYLTFNNDKPWFTAKLRHLRQAKEDAFRNGDRVLYNQARNTLNKEIRVAKRSYAKKLENQFSSNDPASVWKGLKDITNYKTPSPSTEDNQQLAEDLNEFYCRFETAGLTPHAPSEHLSTQPLTPLATPLSPPPALRISEDDVRQIFLKQKRRKAPGPDGVTPAFLKTCADQLAFIFSQIFNRSLELCEVPACFKRSTIIPIPKKPKITGLNDYRPVALTSVVMKSFERLVLAYLKNITGPLLDPLQFAYRANRSVDDAVNMGLHFILQHLDKSGAYVRLLFVDFSSAFNTIIPTLLQPKLTQLSVPSSICQWITSFLTDRHQLVKLGKFTSYSRTTSTGAPQGCILSPLLFSLYINDCTSTDPSVKLLKFVDDTTVIGLIQDGDESAYRQEIEQLAAWCSLNNLELNTLKTVEMIVDFRRNTLALPPLTIMNSTVPTVESFRFLGTTISQDLKWDTHIDAIIKKAQQRLYFLQQLRKFNLPQELLTQFYSAVIESVLCTYITVWFGSATKSGIRRLQRTLFLILILESASLCSPLDNLSTWSSQSDPS
;
A
#
# COMPACT_ATOMS: atom_id res chain seq x y z
N MET A 1 14.86 1.89 -30.16
CA MET A 1 13.59 2.64 -30.04
C MET A 1 13.22 2.63 -28.56
N MET A 2 13.37 3.78 -27.90
CA MET A 2 13.07 3.93 -26.47
C MET A 2 11.57 4.02 -26.27
N GLU A 3 10.99 3.07 -25.53
CA GLU A 3 9.62 3.13 -25.01
C GLU A 3 9.51 4.30 -24.01
N GLY A 4 9.07 5.45 -24.50
CA GLY A 4 8.67 6.57 -23.67
C GLY A 4 7.35 6.27 -22.98
N LYS A 5 7.36 6.09 -21.66
CA LYS A 5 6.15 6.08 -20.83
C LYS A 5 5.35 7.37 -21.09
N ARG A 6 4.15 7.24 -21.66
CA ARG A 6 3.16 8.32 -21.77
C ARG A 6 2.70 8.76 -20.38
N SER A 7 2.42 10.05 -20.23
CA SER A 7 1.90 10.65 -19.01
C SER A 7 0.47 10.18 -18.73
N ASP A 8 0.20 9.77 -17.48
CA ASP A 8 -1.16 9.52 -16.99
C ASP A 8 -2.07 10.72 -17.30
N SER A 9 -3.31 10.45 -17.70
CA SER A 9 -4.33 11.48 -17.86
C SER A 9 -4.46 12.30 -16.56
N PRO A 10 -4.54 13.64 -16.64
CA PRO A 10 -4.78 14.46 -15.46
C PRO A 10 -6.11 14.03 -14.86
N GLU A 11 -6.15 13.86 -13.53
CA GLU A 11 -7.42 13.63 -12.82
C GLU A 11 -8.42 14.73 -13.22
N PRO A 12 -9.70 14.37 -13.49
CA PRO A 12 -10.69 15.34 -13.91
C PRO A 12 -10.74 16.46 -12.88
N SER A 13 -10.71 17.71 -13.34
CA SER A 13 -10.83 18.89 -12.47
C SER A 13 -12.26 19.12 -12.00
N CYS A 14 -12.92 18.06 -11.59
CA CYS A 14 -14.16 18.16 -10.87
C CYS A 14 -13.81 18.60 -9.46
N VAL A 15 -14.15 19.85 -9.15
CA VAL A 15 -14.26 20.33 -7.78
C VAL A 15 -15.10 19.29 -7.04
N SER A 16 -14.48 18.51 -6.16
CA SER A 16 -15.20 17.66 -5.21
C SER A 16 -16.26 18.54 -4.54
N MET A 17 -17.52 18.34 -4.94
CA MET A 17 -18.64 18.88 -4.20
C MET A 17 -18.66 18.07 -2.90
N LYS A 18 -18.08 18.66 -1.85
CA LYS A 18 -18.46 18.27 -0.50
C LYS A 18 -19.97 18.48 -0.40
N SER A 19 -20.73 17.39 -0.30
CA SER A 19 -22.07 17.45 0.26
C SER A 19 -21.89 17.77 1.74
N ASP A 20 -22.08 19.02 2.12
CA ASP A 20 -22.05 19.45 3.53
C ASP A 20 -23.33 19.02 4.29
N ARG A 21 -23.96 17.89 3.90
CA ARG A 21 -25.17 17.31 4.51
C ARG A 21 -25.09 15.79 4.64
N SER A 22 -24.04 15.31 5.30
CA SER A 22 -24.01 13.94 5.83
C SER A 22 -23.22 13.93 7.13
N MET A 23 -23.83 14.53 8.15
CA MET A 23 -23.56 14.24 9.56
C MET A 23 -24.89 14.46 10.29
N ASP A 24 -25.91 13.71 9.92
CA ASP A 24 -27.01 13.47 10.86
C ASP A 24 -26.64 12.22 11.67
N ARG A 25 -26.91 12.30 12.97
CA ARG A 25 -26.67 11.23 13.95
C ARG A 25 -27.26 9.91 13.45
N PRO A 26 -26.70 8.74 13.85
CA PRO A 26 -27.26 7.45 13.45
C PRO A 26 -28.77 7.44 13.71
N ILE A 27 -29.55 7.17 12.66
CA ILE A 27 -30.99 6.97 12.76
C ILE A 27 -31.16 5.72 13.62
N LEU A 28 -31.44 5.92 14.90
CA LEU A 28 -32.10 4.92 15.73
C LEU A 28 -33.52 4.82 15.19
N PHE A 29 -33.83 3.73 14.48
CA PHE A 29 -35.21 3.35 14.20
C PHE A 29 -35.88 3.08 15.56
N ARG A 30 -36.55 4.10 16.10
CA ARG A 30 -37.57 3.94 17.12
C ARG A 30 -38.86 3.60 16.40
N ASP A 31 -39.35 2.40 16.65
CA ASP A 31 -40.75 2.04 16.46
C ASP A 31 -41.63 3.12 17.11
N ARG A 32 -42.44 3.84 16.32
CA ARG A 32 -43.92 3.79 16.40
C ARG A 32 -44.66 4.99 15.79
N ASP A 33 -45.80 4.59 15.22
CA ASP A 33 -47.12 5.24 15.18
C ASP A 33 -47.43 6.29 14.10
N SER A 34 -48.12 5.81 13.06
CA SER A 34 -49.17 6.54 12.34
C SER A 34 -50.53 5.93 12.71
N SER A 35 -51.34 6.63 13.52
CA SER A 35 -52.80 6.47 13.62
C SER A 35 -53.45 7.48 12.67
N THR A 36 -54.52 7.24 11.94
CA THR A 36 -55.92 6.86 12.31
C THR A 36 -56.65 6.53 10.98
N ASP A 37 -57.68 5.68 10.86
CA ASP A 37 -58.59 5.12 11.85
C ASP A 37 -59.40 3.93 11.28
N VAL A 38 -60.02 3.19 12.21
CA VAL A 38 -61.09 2.17 12.05
C VAL A 38 -60.68 0.70 11.83
N ARG A 39 -60.36 0.06 12.97
CA ARG A 39 -60.92 -1.20 13.49
C ARG A 39 -60.91 -2.41 12.54
N SER A 40 -59.87 -3.25 12.62
CA SER A 40 -59.90 -4.63 12.10
C SER A 40 -59.13 -5.61 12.98
N GLN A 41 -59.59 -6.86 12.91
CA GLN A 41 -59.47 -7.93 13.88
C GLN A 41 -58.05 -8.51 14.06
N LYS A 42 -57.73 -8.95 15.29
CA LYS A 42 -56.57 -9.79 15.62
C LYS A 42 -56.53 -11.05 14.72
N LYS A 43 -55.57 -11.14 13.81
CA LYS A 43 -55.13 -12.42 13.21
C LYS A 43 -53.76 -12.80 13.78
N LYS A 44 -53.76 -13.76 14.70
CA LYS A 44 -52.56 -14.54 15.06
C LYS A 44 -52.21 -15.43 13.87
N SER A 45 -50.99 -15.33 13.34
CA SER A 45 -50.45 -16.34 12.43
C SER A 45 -50.06 -17.58 13.23
N ASN A 46 -51.02 -18.48 13.44
CA ASN A 46 -50.73 -19.82 13.96
C ASN A 46 -50.03 -20.62 12.85
N ILE A 47 -48.73 -20.88 12.98
CA ILE A 47 -48.07 -21.98 12.26
C ILE A 47 -48.77 -23.26 12.74
N SER A 48 -49.36 -24.03 11.81
CA SER A 48 -50.07 -25.26 12.18
C SER A 48 -49.07 -26.30 12.70
N LYS A 49 -49.46 -27.10 13.72
CA LYS A 49 -48.63 -28.21 14.22
C LYS A 49 -48.07 -29.07 13.09
N ASN A 50 -48.91 -29.36 12.08
CA ASN A 50 -48.55 -30.16 10.92
C ASN A 50 -47.45 -29.54 10.04
N GLN A 51 -47.39 -28.20 9.94
CA GLN A 51 -46.31 -27.51 9.22
C GLN A 51 -44.98 -27.57 9.99
N LEU A 52 -45.05 -27.45 11.31
CA LEU A 52 -43.89 -27.57 12.20
C LEU A 52 -43.33 -29.00 12.18
N ASP A 53 -44.21 -29.99 12.26
CA ASP A 53 -43.84 -31.42 12.19
C ASP A 53 -43.22 -31.77 10.83
N SER A 54 -43.74 -31.24 9.73
CA SER A 54 -43.16 -31.45 8.38
C SER A 54 -41.76 -30.82 8.24
N ILE A 55 -41.55 -29.62 8.78
CA ILE A 55 -40.24 -28.95 8.76
C ILE A 55 -39.23 -29.72 9.61
N PHE A 56 -39.62 -30.16 10.80
CA PHE A 56 -38.73 -30.93 11.69
C PHE A 56 -38.44 -32.33 11.14
N GLN A 57 -39.40 -33.01 10.49
CA GLN A 57 -39.11 -34.26 9.77
C GLN A 57 -38.12 -34.05 8.62
N GLY A 58 -38.25 -32.96 7.86
CA GLY A 58 -37.30 -32.61 6.80
C GLY A 58 -35.90 -32.28 7.33
N LEU A 59 -35.83 -31.58 8.46
CA LEU A 59 -34.57 -31.28 9.15
C LEU A 59 -33.93 -32.54 9.73
N GLU A 60 -34.71 -33.39 10.39
CA GLU A 60 -34.26 -34.67 10.96
C GLU A 60 -33.66 -35.57 9.87
N HIS A 61 -34.33 -35.69 8.71
CA HIS A 61 -33.80 -36.47 7.60
C HIS A 61 -32.46 -35.92 7.07
N LYS A 62 -32.33 -34.60 6.94
CA LYS A 62 -31.07 -33.96 6.49
C LYS A 62 -29.93 -34.13 7.51
N VAL A 63 -30.21 -33.96 8.81
CA VAL A 63 -29.23 -34.13 9.89
C VAL A 63 -28.77 -35.58 9.99
N ILE A 64 -29.71 -36.54 9.95
CA ILE A 64 -29.39 -37.97 9.95
C ILE A 64 -28.53 -38.32 8.74
N THR A 65 -28.84 -37.81 7.56
CA THR A 65 -28.07 -38.08 6.33
C THR A 65 -26.64 -37.55 6.43
N LEU A 66 -26.47 -36.31 6.93
CA LEU A 66 -25.15 -35.70 7.16
C LEU A 66 -24.31 -36.50 8.16
N ILE A 67 -24.86 -36.81 9.34
CA ILE A 67 -24.16 -37.57 10.37
C ILE A 67 -23.84 -38.99 9.88
N LYS A 68 -24.76 -39.65 9.17
CA LYS A 68 -24.55 -41.00 8.63
C LYS A 68 -23.42 -41.03 7.60
N ASN A 69 -23.26 -39.98 6.80
CA ASN A 69 -22.14 -39.86 5.85
C ASN A 69 -20.80 -39.69 6.57
N GLU A 70 -20.72 -38.86 7.61
CA GLU A 70 -19.50 -38.69 8.40
C GLU A 70 -19.15 -39.94 9.23
N LEU A 71 -20.14 -40.62 9.82
CA LEU A 71 -19.93 -41.90 10.52
C LEU A 71 -19.41 -42.99 9.57
N LYS A 72 -19.91 -43.06 8.33
CA LYS A 72 -19.33 -43.95 7.30
C LYS A 72 -17.86 -43.62 7.03
N ARG A 73 -17.48 -42.34 7.06
CA ARG A 73 -16.10 -41.88 6.85
C ARG A 73 -15.21 -42.21 8.05
N PHE A 74 -15.66 -41.99 9.28
CA PHE A 74 -14.94 -42.40 10.49
C PHE A 74 -14.78 -43.92 10.56
N ARG A 75 -15.81 -44.69 10.17
CA ARG A 75 -15.72 -46.15 10.05
C ARG A 75 -14.68 -46.60 9.03
N LYS A 76 -14.59 -45.94 7.86
CA LYS A 76 -13.54 -46.19 6.87
C LYS A 76 -12.15 -45.90 7.43
N LEU A 77 -11.97 -44.78 8.16
CA LEU A 77 -10.72 -44.42 8.81
C LEU A 77 -10.28 -45.47 9.85
N LEU A 78 -11.22 -46.09 10.56
CA LEU A 78 -10.92 -47.11 11.56
C LEU A 78 -10.56 -48.49 10.96
N SER A 79 -10.91 -48.76 9.70
CA SER A 79 -10.60 -50.02 9.00
C SER A 79 -9.08 -50.28 8.88
N PRO A 80 -8.61 -51.54 9.04
CA PRO A 80 -7.19 -51.89 8.91
C PRO A 80 -6.68 -51.82 7.45
N ASP A 81 -7.53 -52.08 6.45
CA ASP A 81 -7.15 -52.14 5.03
C ASP A 81 -7.27 -50.79 4.27
N TYR A 82 -7.49 -49.68 4.98
CA TYR A 82 -7.63 -48.38 4.33
C TYR A 82 -6.24 -47.81 4.01
N PRO A 83 -5.87 -47.60 2.73
CA PRO A 83 -4.55 -47.11 2.38
C PRO A 83 -4.33 -45.73 3.00
N ALA A 84 -3.31 -45.61 3.85
CA ALA A 84 -2.81 -44.31 4.27
C ALA A 84 -2.36 -43.56 3.01
N CYS A 85 -3.13 -42.55 2.59
CA CYS A 85 -2.94 -41.70 1.40
C CYS A 85 -3.61 -42.15 0.10
N THR A 86 -4.91 -41.91 -0.02
CA THR A 86 -5.55 -41.50 -1.28
C THR A 86 -6.71 -40.52 -1.03
N GLU A 87 -6.39 -39.27 -0.67
CA GLU A 87 -7.28 -38.13 -0.95
C GLU A 87 -6.50 -37.13 -1.82
N ARG A 88 -6.19 -37.56 -3.06
CA ARG A 88 -6.11 -36.64 -4.19
C ARG A 88 -7.49 -36.69 -4.84
N GLY A 89 -8.38 -35.80 -4.42
CA GLY A 89 -9.71 -35.68 -4.99
C GLY A 89 -10.79 -35.49 -3.94
N VAL A 90 -10.79 -34.35 -3.26
CA VAL A 90 -11.95 -33.44 -3.13
C VAL A 90 -11.32 -32.08 -2.82
N GLU A 91 -11.42 -31.14 -3.75
CA GLU A 91 -11.03 -29.75 -3.53
C GLU A 91 -11.93 -29.11 -2.46
N ASP A 92 -11.34 -28.19 -1.71
CA ASP A 92 -11.88 -27.56 -0.51
C ASP A 92 -13.28 -26.94 -0.68
N GLU A 93 -14.30 -27.52 -0.05
CA GLU A 93 -15.50 -26.80 0.40
C GLU A 93 -15.29 -26.37 1.86
N GLU A 94 -14.96 -25.11 2.10
CA GLU A 94 -14.79 -24.55 3.46
C GLU A 94 -16.09 -24.62 4.29
N ASP A 95 -17.26 -24.69 3.63
CA ASP A 95 -18.60 -24.68 4.27
C ASP A 95 -18.97 -25.98 5.01
N LEU A 96 -18.40 -27.13 4.62
CA LEU A 96 -18.73 -28.43 5.25
C LEU A 96 -17.78 -28.82 6.39
N HIS A 97 -16.72 -28.03 6.63
CA HIS A 97 -15.70 -28.32 7.64
C HIS A 97 -16.24 -28.20 9.09
N SER A 98 -17.13 -27.24 9.36
CA SER A 98 -17.73 -27.03 10.69
C SER A 98 -18.68 -28.17 11.08
N VAL A 99 -19.44 -28.69 10.11
CA VAL A 99 -20.37 -29.82 10.30
C VAL A 99 -19.60 -31.10 10.65
N ARG A 100 -18.45 -31.31 10.02
CA ARG A 100 -17.56 -32.45 10.30
C ARG A 100 -16.99 -32.43 11.71
N GLU A 101 -16.64 -31.25 12.20
CA GLU A 101 -16.15 -31.05 13.57
C GLU A 101 -17.24 -31.36 14.62
N GLY A 102 -18.47 -30.87 14.38
CA GLY A 102 -19.62 -31.17 15.22
C GLY A 102 -19.92 -32.68 15.27
N ALA A 103 -19.89 -33.35 14.11
CA ALA A 103 -20.09 -34.80 14.01
C ALA A 103 -19.00 -35.59 14.76
N LEU A 104 -17.73 -35.16 14.69
CA LEU A 104 -16.62 -35.80 15.40
C LEU A 104 -16.77 -35.66 16.92
N LYS A 105 -17.10 -34.47 17.43
CA LYS A 105 -17.29 -34.22 18.86
C LYS A 105 -18.44 -35.06 19.42
N ILE A 106 -19.57 -35.11 18.71
CA ILE A 106 -20.70 -35.97 19.06
C ILE A 106 -20.27 -37.45 19.05
N THR A 107 -19.53 -37.89 18.02
CA THR A 107 -19.09 -39.29 17.90
C THR A 107 -18.13 -39.68 19.03
N LEU A 108 -17.13 -38.87 19.35
CA LEU A 108 -16.19 -39.13 20.44
C LEU A 108 -16.88 -39.16 21.80
N HIS A 109 -17.81 -38.22 22.03
CA HIS A 109 -18.60 -38.18 23.25
C HIS A 109 -19.50 -39.41 23.39
N VAL A 110 -20.21 -39.80 22.32
CA VAL A 110 -21.06 -41.00 22.30
C VAL A 110 -20.23 -42.26 22.50
N LEU A 111 -19.07 -42.41 21.84
CA LEU A 111 -18.18 -43.57 22.03
C LEU A 111 -17.66 -43.69 23.47
N LYS A 112 -17.32 -42.56 24.10
CA LYS A 112 -16.93 -42.52 25.53
C LYS A 112 -18.08 -42.90 26.46
N ASN A 113 -19.30 -42.41 26.18
CA ASN A 113 -20.50 -42.76 26.95
C ASN A 113 -20.94 -44.22 26.73
N MET A 114 -20.56 -44.83 25.61
CA MET A 114 -20.77 -46.26 25.33
C MET A 114 -19.67 -47.17 25.90
N ASN A 115 -18.79 -46.66 26.77
CA ASN A 115 -17.62 -47.38 27.31
C ASN A 115 -16.61 -47.90 26.25
N HIS A 116 -16.64 -47.35 25.04
CA HIS A 116 -15.66 -47.64 23.98
C HIS A 116 -14.56 -46.57 23.94
N THR A 117 -13.90 -46.35 25.08
CA THR A 117 -12.81 -45.36 25.23
C THR A 117 -11.63 -45.68 24.33
N ASP A 118 -11.30 -46.96 24.14
CA ASP A 118 -10.19 -47.40 23.28
C ASP A 118 -10.45 -47.08 21.80
N LEU A 119 -11.70 -47.23 21.36
CA LEU A 119 -12.10 -46.88 19.99
C LEU A 119 -12.09 -45.35 19.78
N ALA A 120 -12.53 -44.59 20.79
CA ALA A 120 -12.48 -43.13 20.77
C ALA A 120 -11.02 -42.62 20.71
N ASN A 121 -10.13 -43.22 21.50
CA ASN A 121 -8.69 -42.91 21.49
C ASN A 121 -8.05 -43.33 20.17
N THR A 122 -8.41 -44.48 19.60
CA THR A 122 -7.93 -44.94 18.29
C THR A 122 -8.36 -43.99 17.16
N LEU A 123 -9.61 -43.52 17.19
CA LEU A 123 -10.12 -42.54 16.22
C LEU A 123 -9.38 -41.20 16.34
N HIS A 124 -9.16 -40.73 17.58
CA HIS A 124 -8.40 -39.51 17.87
C HIS A 124 -6.94 -39.62 17.39
N ASN A 125 -6.28 -40.74 17.65
CA ASN A 125 -4.89 -41.01 17.25
C ASN A 125 -4.71 -41.14 15.74
N LYS A 126 -5.67 -41.77 15.03
CA LYS A 126 -5.67 -41.80 13.55
C LYS A 126 -5.86 -40.39 12.97
N LEU A 127 -6.59 -39.50 13.64
CA LEU A 127 -6.75 -38.09 13.22
C LEU A 127 -5.49 -37.25 13.51
N ALA A 128 -4.76 -37.50 14.60
CA ALA A 128 -3.46 -36.87 14.86
C ALA A 128 -2.45 -37.13 13.72
N SER A 129 -2.49 -38.33 13.12
CA SER A 129 -1.70 -38.68 11.93
C SER A 129 -1.99 -37.80 10.69
N VAL A 130 -3.18 -37.20 10.59
CA VAL A 130 -3.57 -36.31 9.48
C VAL A 130 -2.84 -34.96 9.55
N TYR A 131 -2.44 -34.53 10.76
CA TYR A 131 -1.79 -33.23 10.97
C TYR A 131 -0.28 -33.29 10.75
N GLN A 132 0.36 -34.44 10.96
CA GLN A 132 1.81 -34.59 10.77
C GLN A 132 2.27 -34.25 9.33
N PRO A 133 1.63 -34.73 8.24
CA PRO A 133 2.00 -34.36 6.88
C PRO A 133 1.85 -32.85 6.61
N LYS A 134 0.84 -32.22 7.21
CA LYS A 134 0.58 -30.77 7.08
C LYS A 134 1.71 -29.97 7.72
N LEU A 135 2.09 -30.32 8.95
CA LEU A 135 3.20 -29.70 9.66
C LEU A 135 4.54 -29.92 8.91
N LYS A 136 4.83 -31.16 8.48
CA LYS A 136 6.04 -31.47 7.70
C LYS A 136 6.11 -30.66 6.41
N SER A 137 5.00 -30.50 5.69
CA SER A 137 4.95 -29.72 4.44
C SER A 137 5.29 -28.24 4.67
N LYS A 138 4.72 -27.62 5.71
CA LYS A 138 4.98 -26.22 6.07
C LYS A 138 6.41 -25.97 6.52
N LEU A 139 6.95 -26.84 7.36
CA LEU A 139 8.33 -26.75 7.82
C LEU A 139 9.33 -26.98 6.67
N ARG A 140 9.01 -27.90 5.74
CA ARG A 140 9.80 -28.10 4.52
C ARG A 140 9.84 -26.84 3.67
N GLU A 141 8.70 -26.21 3.40
CA GLU A 141 8.64 -24.92 2.69
C GLU A 141 9.47 -23.83 3.40
N LYS A 142 9.38 -23.74 4.73
CA LYS A 142 10.08 -22.72 5.55
C LYS A 142 11.61 -22.89 5.51
N PHE A 143 12.12 -24.11 5.60
CA PHE A 143 13.56 -24.37 5.77
C PHE A 143 14.28 -24.90 4.51
N LYS A 144 13.57 -25.16 3.41
CA LYS A 144 14.17 -25.61 2.14
C LYS A 144 15.11 -24.58 1.50
N ARG A 145 14.87 -23.29 1.74
CA ARG A 145 15.60 -22.18 1.12
C ARG A 145 16.21 -21.25 2.18
N ILE A 146 17.49 -20.91 2.02
CA ILE A 146 18.15 -19.87 2.83
C ILE A 146 18.37 -18.62 1.95
N ILE A 147 18.12 -17.45 2.54
CA ILE A 147 18.37 -16.14 1.91
C ILE A 147 19.84 -15.76 2.15
N GLU A 148 20.62 -15.62 1.08
CA GLU A 148 21.97 -15.08 1.17
C GLU A 148 21.92 -13.54 1.34
N GLY A 149 22.15 -13.05 2.56
CA GLY A 149 22.40 -11.63 2.84
C GLY A 149 21.20 -10.68 2.85
N ILE A 150 21.45 -9.39 3.13
CA ILE A 150 20.44 -8.34 3.42
C ILE A 150 19.89 -7.68 2.14
N SER A 151 20.16 -8.21 0.94
CA SER A 151 19.66 -7.61 -0.30
C SER A 151 18.23 -8.04 -0.58
N GLN A 152 17.32 -7.07 -0.63
CA GLN A 152 15.88 -7.26 -0.84
C GLN A 152 15.46 -7.89 -2.18
N HIS A 153 16.35 -8.27 -3.10
CA HIS A 153 15.99 -9.01 -4.31
C HIS A 153 17.05 -10.07 -4.72
N GLY A 154 16.65 -11.35 -4.67
CA GLY A 154 16.94 -12.33 -5.72
C GLY A 154 18.24 -13.15 -5.67
N SER A 155 18.39 -14.08 -4.72
CA SER A 155 18.89 -15.45 -4.97
C SER A 155 18.71 -16.32 -3.72
N SER A 156 17.66 -17.15 -3.68
CA SER A 156 17.47 -18.15 -2.63
C SER A 156 18.27 -19.41 -2.96
N ALA A 157 19.21 -19.82 -2.11
CA ALA A 157 19.94 -21.08 -2.28
C ALA A 157 19.20 -22.22 -1.57
N LEU A 158 19.19 -23.42 -2.17
CA LEU A 158 18.64 -24.61 -1.52
C LEU A 158 19.59 -25.07 -0.41
N LEU A 159 19.07 -25.23 0.81
CA LEU A 159 19.88 -25.59 1.98
C LEU A 159 20.68 -26.89 1.74
N ASN A 160 20.07 -27.89 1.12
CA ASN A 160 20.72 -29.15 0.78
C ASN A 160 21.92 -29.01 -0.19
N GLU A 161 21.97 -27.96 -1.00
CA GLU A 161 23.06 -27.72 -1.96
C GLU A 161 24.27 -27.04 -1.29
N ILE A 162 24.02 -26.21 -0.28
CA ILE A 162 25.03 -25.38 0.39
C ILE A 162 25.50 -25.95 1.74
N TYR A 163 24.74 -26.85 2.35
CA TYR A 163 25.06 -27.39 3.66
C TYR A 163 26.31 -28.29 3.62
N THR A 164 27.23 -28.01 4.55
CA THR A 164 28.39 -28.86 4.86
C THR A 164 28.20 -29.41 6.26
N GLU A 165 28.35 -30.74 6.42
CA GLU A 165 28.27 -31.38 7.73
C GLU A 165 29.29 -30.76 8.69
N LEU A 166 28.79 -30.27 9.82
CA LEU A 166 29.60 -29.77 10.92
C LEU A 166 30.13 -30.94 11.75
N TYR A 167 31.33 -30.80 12.29
CA TYR A 167 31.92 -31.78 13.20
C TYR A 167 31.39 -31.50 14.61
N ILE A 168 30.66 -32.45 15.17
CA ILE A 168 29.98 -32.38 16.47
C ILE A 168 30.66 -33.40 17.36
N THR A 169 31.22 -32.96 18.48
CA THR A 169 31.86 -33.83 19.48
C THR A 169 31.13 -33.76 20.81
N GLU A 170 31.14 -34.86 21.55
CA GLU A 170 30.67 -34.93 22.94
C GLU A 170 31.61 -34.14 23.86
N GLY A 171 31.08 -33.19 24.60
CA GLY A 171 31.79 -32.40 25.59
C GLY A 171 31.95 -33.21 26.87
N TRP A 172 33.19 -33.41 27.33
CA TRP A 172 33.46 -34.04 28.62
C TRP A 172 33.01 -33.13 29.76
N SER A 173 32.19 -33.66 30.68
CA SER A 173 31.88 -32.98 31.94
C SER A 173 33.11 -33.00 32.86
N GLY A 174 33.90 -31.93 32.85
CA GLY A 174 35.07 -31.83 33.73
C GLY A 174 35.61 -30.40 33.79
N ASP A 175 35.57 -29.83 35.00
CA ASP A 175 36.19 -28.61 35.52
C ASP A 175 36.34 -27.39 34.61
N VAL A 176 35.72 -26.28 35.05
CA VAL A 176 35.70 -24.96 34.42
C VAL A 176 37.12 -24.41 34.25
N ASN A 177 37.70 -24.63 33.07
CA ASN A 177 39.00 -24.06 32.70
C ASN A 177 38.79 -22.67 32.06
N ASN A 178 39.28 -21.62 32.72
CA ASN A 178 39.04 -20.19 32.43
C ASN A 178 39.72 -19.65 31.15
N GLU A 179 39.88 -20.46 30.09
CA GLU A 179 40.47 -20.02 28.82
C GLU A 179 39.41 -19.55 27.80
N HIS A 180 39.76 -18.54 27.00
CA HIS A 180 38.91 -18.03 25.90
C HIS A 180 38.48 -19.14 24.94
N GLU A 181 37.19 -19.16 24.53
CA GLU A 181 36.58 -20.16 23.62
C GLU A 181 37.40 -20.46 22.35
N VAL A 182 38.11 -19.44 21.82
CA VAL A 182 38.97 -19.57 20.64
C VAL A 182 40.23 -20.41 20.95
N ARG A 183 40.81 -20.28 22.14
CA ARG A 183 41.94 -21.11 22.59
C ARG A 183 41.51 -22.54 22.88
N GLN A 184 40.29 -22.78 23.38
CA GLN A 184 39.79 -24.15 23.58
C GLN A 184 39.69 -24.90 22.24
N ILE A 185 39.22 -24.24 21.17
CA ILE A 185 39.16 -24.81 19.82
C ILE A 185 40.57 -25.01 19.22
N GLU A 186 41.51 -24.08 19.42
CA GLU A 186 42.91 -24.23 18.98
C GLU A 186 43.68 -25.30 19.75
N THR A 187 43.38 -25.51 21.04
CA THR A 187 43.97 -26.55 21.88
C THR A 187 43.41 -27.93 21.54
N VAL A 188 42.10 -28.03 21.25
CA VAL A 188 41.45 -29.26 20.74
C VAL A 188 41.96 -29.62 19.34
N SER A 189 42.21 -28.63 18.47
CA SER A 189 42.75 -28.91 17.12
C SER A 189 44.21 -29.39 17.09
N ARG A 190 44.93 -29.34 18.23
CA ARG A 190 46.34 -29.75 18.36
C ARG A 190 46.53 -31.10 19.04
N ARG A 191 45.47 -31.76 19.50
CA ARG A 191 45.55 -33.09 20.13
C ARG A 191 45.62 -34.22 19.08
N PRO A 192 46.42 -35.29 19.32
CA PRO A 192 46.46 -36.45 18.43
C PRO A 192 45.08 -37.15 18.40
N ALA A 193 44.66 -37.61 17.21
CA ALA A 193 43.30 -38.02 16.84
C ALA A 193 42.77 -39.33 17.47
N THR A 194 43.29 -39.74 18.63
CA THR A 194 42.88 -40.95 19.33
C THR A 194 42.08 -40.57 20.58
N GLN A 195 40.77 -40.82 20.52
CA GLN A 195 39.73 -40.70 21.57
C GLN A 195 38.75 -39.49 21.53
N GLU A 196 38.27 -39.06 20.35
CA GLU A 196 37.04 -38.24 20.28
C GLU A 196 35.99 -38.91 19.37
N THR A 197 34.83 -39.24 19.95
CA THR A 197 33.68 -39.84 19.23
C THR A 197 32.95 -38.75 18.45
N ALA A 198 33.09 -38.76 17.13
CA ALA A 198 32.35 -37.85 16.25
C ALA A 198 30.86 -38.24 16.21
N ILE A 199 29.98 -37.33 16.61
CA ILE A 199 28.53 -37.53 16.59
C ILE A 199 27.96 -36.86 15.34
N LYS A 200 27.11 -37.54 14.58
CA LYS A 200 26.36 -36.90 13.48
C LYS A 200 25.16 -36.15 14.06
N CYS A 201 24.84 -34.98 13.50
CA CYS A 201 23.67 -34.18 13.91
C CYS A 201 22.34 -34.96 13.85
N ASN A 202 22.22 -35.93 12.93
CA ASN A 202 21.03 -36.79 12.84
C ASN A 202 21.02 -37.95 13.84
N ASP A 203 22.11 -38.17 14.57
CA ASP A 203 22.28 -39.28 15.52
C ASP A 203 22.14 -38.83 16.99
N LEU A 204 21.83 -37.55 17.23
CA LEU A 204 21.78 -36.90 18.54
C LEU A 204 20.85 -37.57 19.57
N PHE A 205 19.77 -38.22 19.12
CA PHE A 205 18.74 -38.82 19.98
C PHE A 205 18.61 -40.34 19.78
N LYS A 206 19.67 -41.00 19.27
CA LYS A 206 19.68 -42.46 19.06
C LYS A 206 19.77 -43.26 20.36
N ASP A 207 20.46 -42.72 21.36
CA ASP A 207 20.48 -43.31 22.70
C ASP A 207 19.19 -42.93 23.46
N LYS A 208 18.49 -43.93 23.99
CA LYS A 208 17.21 -43.73 24.70
C LYS A 208 17.39 -43.05 26.06
N SER A 209 18.61 -42.95 26.58
CA SER A 209 18.91 -42.29 27.86
C SER A 209 18.98 -40.76 27.75
N ILE A 210 19.23 -40.22 26.55
CA ILE A 210 19.42 -38.77 26.33
C ILE A 210 18.08 -38.10 26.05
N ARG A 211 17.64 -37.24 26.97
CA ARG A 211 16.37 -36.49 26.87
C ARG A 211 16.55 -35.04 26.43
N SER A 212 17.72 -34.46 26.66
CA SER A 212 18.04 -33.06 26.38
C SER A 212 19.45 -32.94 25.79
N VAL A 213 19.60 -32.07 24.79
CA VAL A 213 20.88 -31.81 24.11
C VAL A 213 21.10 -30.30 24.03
N LEU A 214 22.30 -29.85 24.39
CA LEU A 214 22.69 -28.44 24.29
C LEU A 214 23.87 -28.30 23.32
N THR A 215 23.66 -27.50 22.27
CA THR A 215 24.70 -27.23 21.27
C THR A 215 25.47 -25.96 21.63
N LYS A 216 26.75 -26.12 21.99
CA LYS A 216 27.68 -25.03 22.33
C LYS A 216 28.67 -24.81 21.18
N GLY A 217 29.08 -23.56 20.98
CA GLY A 217 30.07 -23.21 19.96
C GLY A 217 30.10 -21.71 19.65
N VAL A 218 31.17 -21.25 19.00
CA VAL A 218 31.41 -19.83 18.73
C VAL A 218 30.30 -19.21 17.86
N ALA A 219 30.06 -17.91 18.03
CA ALA A 219 29.15 -17.15 17.18
C ALA A 219 29.50 -17.32 15.69
N GLY A 220 28.50 -17.58 14.86
CA GLY A 220 28.69 -17.74 13.41
C GLY A 220 29.19 -19.12 12.93
N ILE A 221 29.42 -20.09 13.83
CA ILE A 221 29.89 -21.45 13.45
C ILE A 221 28.86 -22.30 12.67
N GLY A 222 27.60 -21.84 12.61
CA GLY A 222 26.54 -22.51 11.84
C GLY A 222 25.50 -23.29 12.66
N LYS A 223 25.42 -23.08 13.99
CA LYS A 223 24.45 -23.75 14.90
C LYS A 223 23.00 -23.70 14.39
N THR A 224 22.50 -22.49 14.09
CA THR A 224 21.16 -22.30 13.53
C THR A 224 20.97 -22.99 12.18
N VAL A 225 22.00 -22.98 11.32
CA VAL A 225 21.94 -23.65 10.00
C VAL A 225 21.90 -25.17 10.14
N SER A 226 22.62 -25.75 11.13
CA SER A 226 22.50 -27.18 11.45
C SER A 226 21.14 -27.57 12.02
N VAL A 227 20.54 -26.74 12.86
CA VAL A 227 19.18 -26.95 13.38
C VAL A 227 18.15 -26.93 12.24
N GLN A 228 18.26 -25.95 11.32
CA GLN A 228 17.41 -25.89 10.13
C GLN A 228 17.58 -27.12 9.24
N LYS A 229 18.82 -27.63 9.10
CA LYS A 229 19.10 -28.86 8.33
C LYS A 229 18.50 -30.10 8.99
N PHE A 230 18.60 -30.21 10.31
CA PHE A 230 18.02 -31.31 11.10
C PHE A 230 16.49 -31.39 10.90
N ILE A 231 15.81 -30.24 10.98
CA ILE A 231 14.36 -30.15 10.72
C ILE A 231 14.06 -30.52 9.26
N LEU A 232 14.84 -30.00 8.29
CA LEU A 232 14.64 -30.29 6.88
C LEU A 232 14.77 -31.80 6.58
N ASP A 233 15.78 -32.48 7.12
CA ASP A 233 15.96 -33.92 6.95
C ASP A 233 14.82 -34.75 7.55
N TRP A 234 14.24 -34.31 8.68
CA TRP A 234 13.04 -34.93 9.23
C TRP A 234 11.81 -34.73 8.32
N THR A 235 11.60 -33.53 7.78
CA THR A 235 10.46 -33.25 6.88
C THR A 235 10.57 -33.92 5.51
N GLU A 236 11.80 -34.20 5.05
CA GLU A 236 12.10 -34.90 3.79
C GLU A 236 12.10 -36.43 3.95
N GLY A 237 11.91 -36.95 5.18
CA GLY A 237 11.87 -38.39 5.45
C GLY A 237 13.24 -39.06 5.53
N LYS A 238 14.33 -38.29 5.65
CA LYS A 238 15.71 -38.79 5.58
C LYS A 238 16.27 -39.28 6.90
N ALA A 239 15.87 -38.67 8.03
CA ALA A 239 16.36 -39.01 9.37
C ALA A 239 15.29 -38.74 10.45
N ASN A 240 15.48 -39.29 11.66
CA ASN A 240 14.66 -39.07 12.86
C ASN A 240 13.15 -39.34 12.69
N GLN A 241 12.76 -40.33 11.88
CA GLN A 241 11.35 -40.65 11.61
C GLN A 241 10.65 -41.34 12.79
N ASP A 242 11.40 -41.72 13.83
CA ASP A 242 10.89 -42.13 15.13
C ASP A 242 10.25 -40.96 15.92
N VAL A 243 10.53 -39.72 15.55
CA VAL A 243 9.90 -38.53 16.12
C VAL A 243 8.60 -38.19 15.36
N PHE A 244 7.49 -38.16 16.08
CA PHE A 244 6.17 -37.93 15.49
C PHE A 244 5.91 -36.44 15.21
N PHE A 245 6.28 -35.53 16.14
CA PHE A 245 6.19 -34.08 15.97
C PHE A 245 7.50 -33.37 16.34
N MET A 246 7.90 -32.39 15.53
CA MET A 246 9.00 -31.47 15.82
C MET A 246 8.51 -30.01 15.76
N PHE A 247 8.72 -29.25 16.83
CA PHE A 247 8.27 -27.86 16.94
C PHE A 247 9.46 -26.90 17.15
N PRO A 248 9.90 -26.17 16.12
CA PRO A 248 10.92 -25.12 16.28
C PRO A 248 10.35 -23.83 16.88
N LEU A 249 10.91 -23.40 18.00
CA LEU A 249 10.51 -22.23 18.78
C LEU A 249 11.71 -21.26 18.93
N PRO A 250 11.92 -20.34 17.98
CA PRO A 250 13.04 -19.40 18.04
C PRO A 250 12.82 -18.34 19.14
N PHE A 251 13.82 -18.12 19.99
CA PHE A 251 13.76 -17.16 21.10
C PHE A 251 13.46 -15.73 20.64
N ARG A 252 13.91 -15.36 19.44
CA ARG A 252 13.62 -14.06 18.82
C ARG A 252 12.11 -13.81 18.69
N GLU A 253 11.35 -14.83 18.31
CA GLU A 253 9.89 -14.75 18.16
C GLU A 253 9.20 -14.89 19.52
N LEU A 254 9.69 -15.79 20.40
CA LEU A 254 9.18 -15.95 21.77
C LEU A 254 9.27 -14.65 22.59
N ASN A 255 10.31 -13.84 22.37
CA ASN A 255 10.47 -12.54 23.02
C ASN A 255 9.30 -11.56 22.79
N LEU A 256 8.54 -11.73 21.69
CA LEU A 256 7.40 -10.86 21.36
C LEU A 256 6.15 -11.19 22.19
N MET A 257 6.14 -12.31 22.90
CA MET A 257 4.98 -12.85 23.63
C MET A 257 5.03 -12.61 25.15
N LYS A 258 5.95 -11.75 25.62
CA LYS A 258 6.30 -11.53 27.04
C LYS A 258 5.16 -11.09 27.97
N GLN A 259 3.97 -10.75 27.47
CA GLN A 259 2.83 -10.23 28.25
C GLN A 259 1.54 -11.08 28.15
N GLN A 260 1.60 -12.27 27.55
CA GLN A 260 0.43 -13.15 27.41
C GLN A 260 0.54 -14.37 28.32
N ASN A 261 -0.56 -14.71 29.00
CA ASN A 261 -0.71 -16.00 29.66
C ASN A 261 -1.29 -16.97 28.63
N LEU A 262 -0.54 -18.02 28.33
CA LEU A 262 -0.88 -19.02 27.33
C LEU A 262 -0.65 -20.41 27.92
N SER A 263 -1.40 -21.41 27.46
CA SER A 263 -1.02 -22.81 27.65
C SER A 263 0.02 -23.23 26.62
N LEU A 264 0.67 -24.38 26.81
CA LEU A 264 1.62 -24.89 25.81
C LEU A 264 0.94 -25.13 24.45
N MET A 265 -0.30 -25.63 24.46
CA MET A 265 -1.08 -25.80 23.22
C MET A 265 -1.38 -24.47 22.54
N ASN A 266 -1.76 -23.43 23.30
CA ASN A 266 -1.99 -22.09 22.75
C ASN A 266 -0.71 -21.48 22.17
N LEU A 267 0.45 -21.74 22.79
CA LEU A 267 1.76 -21.34 22.27
C LEU A 267 2.04 -22.05 20.94
N LEU A 268 1.86 -23.38 20.87
CA LEU A 268 2.06 -24.14 19.64
C LEU A 268 1.08 -23.72 18.52
N HIS A 269 -0.19 -23.43 18.85
CA HIS A 269 -1.20 -22.93 17.91
C HIS A 269 -0.90 -21.52 17.37
N HIS A 270 -0.12 -20.74 18.12
CA HIS A 270 0.37 -19.44 17.67
C HIS A 270 1.48 -19.60 16.62
N PHE A 271 2.47 -20.44 16.90
CA PHE A 271 3.60 -20.69 15.98
C PHE A 271 3.24 -21.58 14.78
N PHE A 272 2.27 -22.48 14.96
CA PHE A 272 1.81 -23.46 13.99
C PHE A 272 0.27 -23.44 13.89
N PRO A 273 -0.32 -22.44 13.21
CA PRO A 273 -1.78 -22.29 13.10
C PRO A 273 -2.48 -23.51 12.48
N GLU A 274 -1.78 -24.28 11.64
CA GLU A 274 -2.28 -25.55 11.09
C GLU A 274 -2.60 -26.61 12.15
N MET A 275 -2.09 -26.44 13.37
CA MET A 275 -2.32 -27.33 14.51
C MET A 275 -3.45 -26.85 15.43
N ARG A 276 -4.07 -25.68 15.17
CA ARG A 276 -5.16 -25.11 16.01
C ARG A 276 -6.34 -26.05 16.26
N LYS A 277 -6.56 -27.01 15.37
CA LYS A 277 -7.66 -27.97 15.40
C LYS A 277 -7.33 -29.24 16.20
N LEU A 278 -6.10 -29.35 16.71
CA LEU A 278 -5.68 -30.40 17.63
C LEU A 278 -5.82 -29.86 19.06
N GLU A 279 -6.82 -30.37 19.80
CA GLU A 279 -7.15 -29.92 21.16
C GLU A 279 -6.08 -30.33 22.18
N SER A 280 -5.45 -31.49 22.01
CA SER A 280 -4.36 -31.98 22.88
C SER A 280 -3.38 -32.86 22.10
N ILE A 281 -2.11 -32.83 22.48
CA ILE A 281 -1.11 -33.81 22.07
C ILE A 281 -0.94 -34.79 23.22
N ASP A 282 -1.26 -36.06 22.98
CA ASP A 282 -0.93 -37.11 23.95
C ASP A 282 0.58 -37.38 23.87
N CYS A 283 1.33 -36.78 24.79
CA CYS A 283 2.77 -36.91 24.88
C CYS A 283 3.22 -38.32 25.30
N ASP A 284 2.32 -39.15 25.84
CA ASP A 284 2.63 -40.53 26.22
C ASP A 284 2.55 -41.48 25.01
N SER A 285 1.71 -41.14 24.03
CA SER A 285 1.54 -41.90 22.78
C SER A 285 2.54 -41.51 21.68
N TYR A 286 3.18 -40.34 21.76
CA TYR A 286 4.01 -39.79 20.66
C TYR A 286 5.35 -39.22 21.14
N LYS A 287 6.44 -39.56 20.44
CA LYS A 287 7.74 -38.88 20.62
C LYS A 287 7.68 -37.48 20.02
N VAL A 288 7.70 -36.45 20.87
CA VAL A 288 7.65 -35.02 20.50
C VAL A 288 8.98 -34.34 20.82
N VAL A 289 9.49 -33.52 19.90
CA VAL A 289 10.72 -32.73 20.10
C VAL A 289 10.42 -31.23 20.00
N LEU A 290 10.82 -30.48 21.02
CA LEU A 290 10.79 -29.01 21.02
C LEU A 290 12.20 -28.49 20.78
N ILE A 291 12.37 -27.57 19.83
CA ILE A 291 13.68 -27.02 19.46
C ILE A 291 13.71 -25.54 19.76
N PHE A 292 14.49 -25.14 20.77
CA PHE A 292 14.71 -23.74 21.12
C PHE A 292 15.98 -23.22 20.46
N ASP A 293 15.85 -22.28 19.52
CA ASP A 293 16.97 -21.71 18.75
C ASP A 293 17.21 -20.23 19.08
N GLY A 294 18.47 -19.81 19.12
CA GLY A 294 18.87 -18.42 19.42
C GLY A 294 18.82 -18.04 20.91
N LEU A 295 19.30 -18.90 21.81
CA LEU A 295 19.28 -18.66 23.26
C LEU A 295 19.99 -17.34 23.67
N ASP A 296 21.03 -16.95 22.93
CA ASP A 296 21.74 -15.68 23.07
C ASP A 296 20.84 -14.45 22.82
N GLU A 297 19.78 -14.62 22.02
CA GLU A 297 18.79 -13.57 21.76
C GLU A 297 17.64 -13.55 22.78
N CYS A 298 17.57 -14.50 23.73
CA CYS A 298 16.48 -14.57 24.70
C CYS A 298 16.45 -13.31 25.61
N ARG A 299 15.27 -12.74 25.86
CA ARG A 299 15.03 -11.57 26.74
C ARG A 299 13.99 -11.85 27.84
N LEU A 300 13.57 -13.10 27.95
CA LEU A 300 12.61 -13.56 28.96
C LEU A 300 13.33 -13.81 30.30
N PRO A 301 12.72 -13.45 31.44
CA PRO A 301 13.28 -13.70 32.76
C PRO A 301 13.10 -15.18 33.12
N LEU A 302 13.97 -16.05 32.60
CA LEU A 302 13.94 -17.51 32.86
C LEU A 302 14.36 -17.81 34.32
N ASN A 303 13.43 -17.71 35.26
CA ASN A 303 13.69 -17.92 36.68
C ASN A 303 13.32 -19.34 37.13
N PHE A 304 14.26 -20.27 36.99
CA PHE A 304 14.07 -21.69 37.36
C PHE A 304 13.79 -21.93 38.85
N GLN A 305 14.07 -20.97 39.74
CA GLN A 305 13.91 -21.11 41.18
C GLN A 305 12.54 -20.61 41.69
N LYS A 306 12.03 -19.49 41.12
CA LYS A 306 10.78 -18.86 41.57
C LYS A 306 9.55 -19.20 40.73
N ASN A 307 9.74 -19.70 39.50
CA ASN A 307 8.61 -19.98 38.62
C ASN A 307 7.81 -21.20 39.11
N GLU A 308 6.50 -21.11 39.04
CA GLU A 308 5.56 -22.15 39.47
C GLU A 308 5.73 -23.43 38.63
N ARG A 309 5.48 -24.59 39.25
CA ARG A 309 5.54 -25.89 38.55
C ARG A 309 4.18 -26.16 37.90
N LEU A 310 4.17 -26.34 36.58
CA LEU A 310 2.97 -26.73 35.84
C LEU A 310 2.95 -28.25 35.68
N CYS A 311 1.78 -28.85 35.87
CA CYS A 311 1.59 -30.30 35.80
C CYS A 311 0.73 -30.72 34.60
N ASP A 312 0.00 -29.79 33.99
CA ASP A 312 -0.82 -30.03 32.81
C ASP A 312 -0.45 -29.08 31.65
N VAL A 313 -0.43 -29.65 30.44
CA VAL A 313 -0.17 -28.96 29.17
C VAL A 313 -1.26 -27.92 28.84
N THR A 314 -2.44 -28.06 29.43
CA THR A 314 -3.58 -27.14 29.26
C THR A 314 -3.56 -25.93 30.20
N GLU A 315 -2.76 -25.95 31.26
CA GLU A 315 -2.63 -24.85 32.22
C GLU A 315 -2.02 -23.61 31.55
N SER A 316 -2.65 -22.45 31.76
CA SER A 316 -2.21 -21.18 31.19
C SER A 316 -1.26 -20.44 32.13
N ALA A 317 -0.06 -20.13 31.67
CA ALA A 317 0.96 -19.41 32.43
C ALA A 317 1.71 -18.41 31.53
N SER A 318 2.57 -17.57 32.11
CA SER A 318 3.42 -16.70 31.32
C SER A 318 4.45 -17.50 30.51
N VAL A 319 4.87 -16.96 29.36
CA VAL A 319 5.83 -17.63 28.46
C VAL A 319 7.14 -17.98 29.16
N ASP A 320 7.61 -17.15 30.11
CA ASP A 320 8.81 -17.48 30.89
C ASP A 320 8.59 -18.68 31.83
N VAL A 321 7.42 -18.80 32.46
CA VAL A 321 7.06 -19.95 33.32
C VAL A 321 6.95 -21.23 32.49
N LEU A 322 6.28 -21.18 31.33
CA LEU A 322 6.21 -22.31 30.39
C LEU A 322 7.60 -22.78 29.98
N LEU A 323 8.47 -21.87 29.55
CA LEU A 323 9.83 -22.21 29.12
C LEU A 323 10.67 -22.78 30.26
N THR A 324 10.58 -22.22 31.48
CA THR A 324 11.31 -22.79 32.62
C THR A 324 10.85 -24.20 33.00
N ASN A 325 9.56 -24.52 32.79
CA ASN A 325 9.05 -25.87 33.03
C ASN A 325 9.50 -26.86 31.94
N LEU A 326 9.65 -26.40 30.70
CA LEU A 326 10.13 -27.23 29.58
C LEU A 326 11.66 -27.41 29.56
N ILE A 327 12.42 -26.46 30.11
CA ILE A 327 13.90 -26.42 30.08
C ILE A 327 14.51 -26.92 31.41
N LYS A 328 13.69 -27.37 32.37
CA LYS A 328 14.07 -27.68 33.76
C LYS A 328 15.24 -28.66 33.97
N GLY A 329 15.68 -29.38 32.94
CA GLY A 329 16.89 -30.21 32.94
C GLY A 329 18.21 -29.44 32.83
N PHE A 330 18.20 -28.10 32.69
CA PHE A 330 19.40 -27.25 32.70
C PHE A 330 19.41 -26.34 33.93
N THR A 331 20.58 -26.16 34.56
CA THR A 331 20.68 -25.26 35.72
C THR A 331 20.66 -23.79 35.28
N ARG A 332 20.19 -22.90 36.16
CA ARG A 332 20.18 -21.44 35.91
C ARG A 332 21.59 -20.92 35.59
N ASP A 333 22.60 -21.49 36.22
CA ASP A 333 24.00 -21.08 36.08
C ASP A 333 24.59 -21.57 34.75
N GLU A 334 24.27 -22.80 34.28
CA GLU A 334 24.65 -23.30 32.95
C GLU A 334 24.13 -22.42 31.79
N LEU A 335 22.90 -21.90 31.91
CA LEU A 335 22.28 -21.04 30.89
C LEU A 335 22.72 -19.58 31.03
N LEU A 336 23.15 -19.15 32.21
CA LEU A 336 23.71 -17.82 32.46
C LEU A 336 25.18 -17.74 32.02
N ASP A 337 25.97 -18.80 32.16
CA ASP A 337 27.35 -18.87 31.66
C ASP A 337 27.43 -18.64 30.15
N ILE A 338 26.44 -19.13 29.38
CA ILE A 338 26.30 -18.85 27.94
C ILE A 338 26.01 -17.37 27.66
N ARG A 339 25.39 -16.66 28.62
CA ARG A 339 25.07 -15.23 28.53
C ARG A 339 26.16 -14.31 29.10
N GLN A 340 27.00 -14.80 30.03
CA GLN A 340 27.84 -13.96 30.91
C GLN A 340 29.18 -14.65 31.27
N ASN A 341 30.22 -14.47 30.48
CA ASN A 341 31.61 -14.45 30.99
C ASN A 341 31.93 -12.97 31.32
N THR A 342 32.21 -12.46 32.55
CA THR A 342 32.78 -12.92 33.85
C THR A 342 32.30 -11.98 35.00
N PRO A 343 32.60 -12.15 36.32
CA PRO A 343 32.82 -13.33 37.19
C PRO A 343 32.06 -13.31 38.56
N HIS A 344 31.94 -14.46 39.25
CA HIS A 344 32.24 -14.76 40.69
C HIS A 344 31.37 -15.86 41.33
N ASN A 345 32.07 -16.72 42.09
CA ASN A 345 31.71 -17.97 42.78
C ASN A 345 30.43 -17.99 43.65
N ILE A 346 29.81 -19.18 43.79
CA ILE A 346 29.70 -20.02 45.02
C ILE A 346 28.71 -21.20 44.75
N LEU A 347 29.17 -22.44 44.99
CA LEU A 347 28.41 -23.72 45.05
C LEU A 347 27.41 -23.75 46.24
N PRO A 348 26.32 -24.56 46.30
CA PRO A 348 26.34 -26.02 46.09
C PRO A 348 25.11 -26.73 45.45
N VAL A 349 25.42 -27.88 44.83
CA VAL A 349 24.73 -29.20 44.67
C VAL A 349 23.23 -29.33 44.98
N PHE A 350 22.45 -29.92 44.05
CA PHE A 350 21.53 -31.06 44.32
C PHE A 350 21.17 -31.85 43.03
N ASN A 351 21.25 -33.18 43.15
CA ASN A 351 21.00 -34.23 42.15
C ASN A 351 19.54 -34.26 41.64
N TYR A 352 19.36 -34.37 40.33
CA TYR A 352 18.48 -35.38 39.71
C TYR A 352 19.17 -35.85 38.42
N SER A 353 19.25 -37.17 38.26
CA SER A 353 19.94 -37.84 37.16
C SER A 353 19.21 -37.63 35.83
N ASP A 354 19.58 -36.59 35.09
CA ASP A 354 19.33 -36.44 33.66
C ASP A 354 20.66 -36.66 32.92
N VAL A 355 20.72 -37.64 32.01
CA VAL A 355 21.90 -37.84 31.16
C VAL A 355 21.95 -36.68 30.18
N LEU A 356 22.92 -35.81 30.39
CA LEU A 356 23.09 -34.53 29.72
C LEU A 356 24.20 -34.66 28.69
N LEU A 357 23.88 -34.48 27.41
CA LEU A 357 24.87 -34.52 26.33
C LEU A 357 25.22 -33.09 25.91
N ASP A 358 26.35 -32.60 26.39
CA ASP A 358 26.95 -31.35 25.93
C ASP A 358 27.67 -31.60 24.60
N ILE A 359 27.47 -30.71 23.63
CA ILE A 359 28.08 -30.87 22.30
C ILE A 359 28.82 -29.62 21.87
N VAL A 360 30.07 -29.80 21.44
CA VAL A 360 30.90 -28.73 20.87
C VAL A 360 30.91 -28.84 19.35
N VAL A 361 30.58 -27.73 18.67
CA VAL A 361 30.61 -27.64 17.19
C VAL A 361 31.98 -27.15 16.72
N GLY A 362 32.79 -28.04 16.15
CA GLY A 362 34.16 -27.78 15.65
C GLY A 362 34.23 -27.51 14.14
N GLY A 363 34.97 -26.47 13.73
CA GLY A 363 35.01 -25.98 12.34
C GLY A 363 36.23 -26.35 11.48
N ALA A 364 37.29 -26.94 12.06
CA ALA A 364 38.62 -26.97 11.41
C ALA A 364 38.68 -27.80 10.12
N VAL A 365 37.92 -28.90 10.00
CA VAL A 365 37.99 -29.81 8.83
C VAL A 365 36.96 -29.44 7.74
N ALA A 366 35.85 -28.77 8.09
CA ALA A 366 34.80 -28.41 7.13
C ALA A 366 35.23 -27.29 6.16
N LEU A 367 36.16 -26.42 6.57
CA LEU A 367 36.71 -25.32 5.77
C LEU A 367 37.40 -25.83 4.48
N PHE A 368 38.05 -26.99 4.50
CA PHE A 368 38.72 -27.54 3.31
C PHE A 368 37.76 -28.16 2.29
N LYS A 369 36.59 -28.68 2.71
CA LYS A 369 35.56 -29.20 1.78
C LYS A 369 34.68 -28.09 1.20
N HIS A 370 34.50 -26.98 1.94
CA HIS A 370 33.72 -25.82 1.47
C HIS A 370 34.29 -25.19 0.20
N PHE A 371 35.62 -25.27 -0.02
CA PHE A 371 36.27 -24.80 -1.24
C PHE A 371 36.11 -25.74 -2.46
N LYS A 372 35.74 -27.02 -2.28
CA LYS A 372 35.64 -28.00 -3.39
C LYS A 372 34.24 -28.13 -4.00
N LYS A 373 33.15 -27.79 -3.29
CA LYS A 373 31.76 -27.91 -3.83
C LYS A 373 31.33 -26.78 -4.76
N ARG A 374 32.08 -25.66 -4.84
CA ARG A 374 31.84 -24.63 -5.87
C ARG A 374 32.34 -25.13 -7.23
N LYS A 375 31.46 -25.73 -8.03
CA LYS A 375 31.73 -25.98 -9.46
C LYS A 375 32.05 -24.64 -10.14
N ARG A 376 33.26 -24.52 -10.69
CA ARG A 376 33.66 -23.50 -11.66
C ARG A 376 32.69 -23.53 -12.85
N GLY A 377 31.95 -22.46 -13.08
CA GLY A 377 31.09 -22.33 -14.26
C GLY A 377 30.48 -20.94 -14.43
N LYS A 378 30.93 -20.23 -15.47
CA LYS A 378 30.44 -18.97 -16.07
C LYS A 378 30.70 -17.64 -15.33
N ARG A 379 31.75 -16.98 -15.83
CA ARG A 379 32.24 -15.59 -15.60
C ARG A 379 31.24 -14.44 -15.86
N ALA A 380 29.92 -14.63 -15.78
CA ALA A 380 28.95 -13.57 -16.09
C ALA A 380 28.37 -12.83 -14.86
N GLY A 381 28.51 -13.35 -13.64
CA GLY A 381 27.85 -12.76 -12.46
C GLY A 381 28.54 -11.52 -11.87
N ALA A 382 29.87 -11.47 -11.83
CA ALA A 382 30.59 -10.34 -11.23
C ALA A 382 30.59 -9.10 -12.13
N LEU A 383 30.77 -9.27 -13.44
CA LEU A 383 30.76 -8.18 -14.42
C LEU A 383 29.37 -7.54 -14.59
N VAL A 384 28.29 -8.32 -14.47
CA VAL A 384 26.92 -7.79 -14.49
C VAL A 384 26.57 -7.09 -13.17
N LYS A 385 27.04 -7.61 -12.02
CA LYS A 385 26.91 -6.92 -10.72
C LYS A 385 27.69 -5.60 -10.67
N LEU A 386 28.84 -5.51 -11.36
CA LEU A 386 29.68 -4.31 -11.42
C LEU A 386 29.14 -3.25 -12.41
N ARG A 387 28.24 -3.58 -13.34
CA ARG A 387 27.68 -2.62 -14.32
C ARG A 387 26.36 -1.95 -13.91
N GLN A 388 25.68 -2.41 -12.87
CA GLN A 388 24.30 -1.97 -12.56
C GLN A 388 24.13 -0.99 -11.38
N ARG A 389 25.19 -0.35 -10.87
CA ARG A 389 25.04 0.71 -9.85
C ARG A 389 25.52 2.05 -10.41
N GLY A 390 24.64 2.70 -11.19
CA GLY A 390 24.84 4.05 -11.71
C GLY A 390 24.65 5.18 -10.70
N PHE A 391 24.75 4.93 -9.39
CA PHE A 391 24.49 5.93 -8.35
C PHE A 391 25.68 6.06 -7.40
N ARG A 392 26.15 7.29 -7.17
CA ARG A 392 27.08 7.64 -6.08
C ARG A 392 26.48 7.18 -4.75
N THR A 393 27.26 6.48 -3.93
CA THR A 393 26.89 6.16 -2.55
C THR A 393 26.77 7.46 -1.74
N VAL A 394 25.65 7.63 -1.04
CA VAL A 394 25.32 8.85 -0.26
C VAL A 394 26.07 8.89 1.09
N LEU A 395 26.75 7.81 1.47
CA LEU A 395 27.49 7.66 2.73
C LEU A 395 28.99 7.42 2.48
N PRO A 396 29.89 7.91 3.34
CA PRO A 396 31.31 7.60 3.25
C PRO A 396 31.54 6.10 3.39
N SER A 397 32.14 5.46 2.38
CA SER A 397 32.43 4.02 2.39
C SER A 397 33.83 3.74 2.91
N ILE A 398 33.95 2.75 3.80
CA ILE A 398 35.23 2.27 4.32
C ILE A 398 35.48 0.87 3.75
N HIS A 399 36.64 0.68 3.11
CA HIS A 399 37.09 -0.63 2.65
C HIS A 399 38.01 -1.24 3.71
N LEU A 400 37.73 -2.46 4.14
CA LEU A 400 38.52 -3.18 5.15
C LEU A 400 39.01 -4.49 4.54
N ASP A 401 40.32 -4.75 4.62
CA ASP A 401 40.89 -6.03 4.18
C ASP A 401 42.12 -6.42 4.98
N ASN A 402 42.52 -7.69 4.91
CA ASN A 402 43.73 -8.21 5.55
C ASN A 402 44.74 -8.62 4.49
N ILE A 403 45.89 -7.95 4.47
CA ILE A 403 46.92 -8.15 3.46
C ILE A 403 48.14 -8.81 4.11
N ARG A 404 48.60 -9.91 3.50
CA ARG A 404 49.78 -10.64 3.98
C ARG A 404 51.11 -9.98 3.62
N SER A 405 51.18 -9.17 2.57
CA SER A 405 52.39 -8.43 2.17
C SER A 405 51.95 -7.20 1.39
N LEU A 406 51.77 -6.08 2.08
CA LEU A 406 51.30 -4.83 1.46
C LEU A 406 52.24 -4.34 0.34
N PRO A 407 53.58 -4.34 0.50
CA PRO A 407 54.50 -3.95 -0.58
C PRO A 407 54.30 -4.78 -1.86
N ASN A 408 54.17 -6.10 -1.74
CA ASN A 408 53.98 -7.01 -2.89
C ASN A 408 52.60 -6.89 -3.55
N LYS A 409 51.68 -6.14 -2.94
CA LYS A 409 50.31 -5.94 -3.41
C LYS A 409 50.03 -4.52 -3.87
N MET A 410 51.01 -3.62 -3.82
CA MET A 410 50.82 -2.22 -4.22
C MET A 410 50.42 -2.08 -5.69
N ASP A 411 50.97 -2.88 -6.61
CA ASP A 411 50.58 -2.85 -8.03
C ASP A 411 49.11 -3.25 -8.25
N GLU A 412 48.64 -4.23 -7.48
CA GLU A 412 47.24 -4.68 -7.50
C GLU A 412 46.32 -3.59 -6.93
N LEU A 413 46.71 -2.94 -5.83
CA LEU A 413 45.96 -1.84 -5.22
C LEU A 413 45.94 -0.59 -6.12
N LEU A 414 47.03 -0.29 -6.82
CA LEU A 414 47.12 0.79 -7.80
C LEU A 414 46.21 0.54 -9.00
N LEU A 415 46.17 -0.70 -9.49
CA LEU A 415 45.26 -1.10 -10.55
C LEU A 415 43.80 -1.01 -10.10
N LEU A 416 43.49 -1.43 -8.87
CA LEU A 416 42.14 -1.32 -8.29
C LEU A 416 41.72 0.15 -8.13
N SER A 417 42.63 1.02 -7.69
CA SER A 417 42.36 2.46 -7.62
C SER A 417 42.04 3.07 -8.99
N ARG A 418 42.68 2.62 -10.06
CA ARG A 418 42.41 3.14 -11.43
C ARG A 418 41.16 2.55 -12.07
N THR A 419 40.88 1.27 -11.82
CA THR A 419 39.84 0.51 -12.55
C THR A 419 38.51 0.41 -11.80
N ASN A 420 38.54 0.48 -10.46
CA ASN A 420 37.36 0.32 -9.62
C ASN A 420 36.95 1.67 -9.00
N LYS A 421 35.81 2.21 -9.46
CA LYS A 421 35.25 3.46 -8.96
C LYS A 421 34.82 3.39 -7.50
N ASP A 422 34.43 2.22 -6.98
CA ASP A 422 34.04 2.08 -5.58
C ASP A 422 35.26 2.06 -4.66
N PHE A 423 36.35 1.44 -5.12
CA PHE A 423 37.63 1.45 -4.40
C PHE A 423 38.23 2.87 -4.37
N SER A 424 38.30 3.56 -5.51
CA SER A 424 38.83 4.92 -5.61
C SER A 424 37.96 6.03 -5.00
N ASN A 425 36.65 5.82 -4.88
CA ASN A 425 35.74 6.77 -4.22
C ASN A 425 35.47 6.42 -2.75
N SER A 426 36.11 5.37 -2.22
CA SER A 426 36.00 5.06 -0.79
C SER A 426 36.64 6.15 0.05
N ALA A 427 35.98 6.50 1.16
CA ALA A 427 36.41 7.56 2.06
C ALA A 427 37.66 7.15 2.85
N ALA A 428 37.77 5.86 3.21
CA ALA A 428 38.97 5.29 3.79
C ALA A 428 39.19 3.84 3.33
N LEU A 429 40.45 3.43 3.20
CA LEU A 429 40.85 2.03 3.05
C LEU A 429 41.68 1.66 4.28
N CYS A 430 41.34 0.57 4.98
CA CYS A 430 42.09 0.12 6.13
C CYS A 430 42.56 -1.31 5.91
N PHE A 431 43.87 -1.52 6.00
CA PHE A 431 44.50 -2.81 5.81
C PHE A 431 45.21 -3.24 7.07
N THR A 432 44.90 -4.43 7.57
CA THR A 432 45.74 -5.08 8.59
C THR A 432 46.86 -5.84 7.89
N GLU A 433 48.09 -5.70 8.36
CA GLU A 433 49.29 -6.20 7.68
C GLU A 433 50.17 -6.99 8.66
N SER A 434 50.59 -8.20 8.28
CA SER A 434 51.26 -9.17 9.16
C SER A 434 52.80 -9.17 9.13
N TRP A 435 53.43 -8.38 8.27
CA TRP A 435 54.87 -8.28 8.00
C TRP A 435 55.39 -6.83 7.99
N LEU A 436 54.50 -5.85 8.16
CA LEU A 436 54.77 -4.42 8.15
C LEU A 436 55.66 -4.06 9.34
N ASN A 437 56.69 -3.28 9.05
CA ASN A 437 57.70 -2.86 10.00
C ASN A 437 58.36 -1.56 9.52
N ASP A 438 59.10 -0.92 10.43
CA ASP A 438 59.73 0.38 10.19
C ASP A 438 60.80 0.36 9.08
N ALA A 439 61.29 -0.82 8.66
CA ALA A 439 62.25 -0.92 7.56
C ALA A 439 61.59 -0.75 6.17
N ILE A 440 60.26 -0.84 6.07
CA ILE A 440 59.51 -0.52 4.85
C ILE A 440 59.24 0.99 4.83
N PRO A 441 59.74 1.76 3.85
CA PRO A 441 59.49 3.21 3.81
C PRO A 441 58.07 3.54 3.34
N ASP A 442 57.51 4.67 3.79
CA ASP A 442 56.17 5.15 3.39
C ASP A 442 56.03 5.30 1.87
N SER A 443 57.13 5.65 1.18
CA SER A 443 57.18 5.77 -0.28
C SER A 443 56.85 4.46 -1.01
N ALA A 444 57.22 3.32 -0.43
CA ALA A 444 56.91 1.99 -0.97
C ALA A 444 55.42 1.61 -0.80
N LEU A 445 54.69 2.34 0.03
CA LEU A 445 53.28 2.11 0.35
C LEU A 445 52.39 3.25 -0.16
N ASN A 446 52.90 4.13 -1.01
CA ASN A 446 52.14 5.29 -1.46
C ASN A 446 51.01 4.89 -2.44
N LEU A 447 49.79 5.34 -2.18
CA LEU A 447 48.62 5.12 -3.03
C LEU A 447 48.05 6.48 -3.50
N PRO A 448 48.14 6.82 -4.81
CA PRO A 448 47.67 8.10 -5.33
C PRO A 448 46.19 8.36 -5.04
N GLY A 449 45.88 9.58 -4.57
CA GLY A 449 44.51 9.98 -4.19
C GLY A 449 44.14 9.64 -2.74
N PHE A 450 45.06 9.06 -1.97
CA PHE A 450 44.86 8.79 -0.55
C PHE A 450 46.07 9.23 0.28
N GLN A 451 45.81 9.65 1.51
CA GLN A 451 46.81 9.96 2.53
C GLN A 451 47.03 8.75 3.44
N LEU A 452 48.27 8.27 3.54
CA LEU A 452 48.64 7.12 4.35
C LEU A 452 48.86 7.51 5.83
N PHE A 453 48.26 6.74 6.73
CA PHE A 453 48.52 6.73 8.17
C PHE A 453 48.76 5.29 8.60
N ARG A 454 49.94 4.97 9.14
CA ARG A 454 50.24 3.62 9.62
C ARG A 454 50.80 3.61 11.05
N PRO A 455 50.25 2.75 11.92
CA PRO A 455 50.96 2.27 13.10
C PRO A 455 51.57 0.87 12.91
N ASP A 456 52.89 0.78 13.09
CA ASP A 456 53.65 -0.47 13.02
C ASP A 456 53.85 -1.04 14.44
N ARG A 457 53.78 -2.37 14.62
CA ARG A 457 54.03 -3.01 15.92
C ARG A 457 55.50 -3.38 16.06
N VAL A 458 56.11 -2.92 17.15
CA VAL A 458 57.50 -3.23 17.51
C VAL A 458 57.60 -4.66 18.04
N ALA A 459 58.54 -5.45 17.48
CA ALA A 459 58.69 -6.88 17.72
C ALA A 459 58.82 -7.27 19.21
N GLU A 460 59.45 -6.40 20.02
CA GLU A 460 59.70 -6.67 21.45
C GLU A 460 58.47 -6.52 22.35
N SER A 461 57.46 -5.75 21.94
CA SER A 461 56.28 -5.45 22.78
C SER A 461 55.14 -6.47 22.67
N ALA A 462 55.20 -7.41 21.71
CA ALA A 462 54.05 -8.23 21.31
C ALA A 462 54.26 -9.75 21.45
N GLY A 463 55.43 -10.22 21.90
CA GLY A 463 55.70 -11.65 22.09
C GLY A 463 55.59 -12.51 20.82
N LYS A 464 55.77 -11.92 19.63
CA LYS A 464 55.70 -12.61 18.33
C LYS A 464 57.00 -12.43 17.56
N SER A 465 57.43 -13.47 16.83
CA SER A 465 58.71 -13.53 16.12
C SER A 465 58.78 -12.71 14.82
N ARG A 466 57.69 -12.07 14.40
CA ARG A 466 57.57 -11.28 13.15
C ARG A 466 56.72 -10.04 13.44
N GLY A 467 57.09 -8.89 12.85
CA GLY A 467 56.39 -7.60 13.01
C GLY A 467 54.94 -7.60 12.51
N GLY A 468 54.35 -6.42 12.31
CA GLY A 468 53.03 -6.24 11.68
C GLY A 468 52.34 -4.94 12.11
N GLY A 469 51.43 -4.40 11.31
CA GLY A 469 50.82 -3.10 11.58
C GLY A 469 49.45 -2.92 10.93
N THR A 470 48.93 -1.70 10.99
CA THR A 470 47.69 -1.31 10.29
C THR A 470 47.97 -0.12 9.40
N CYS A 471 47.51 -0.14 8.15
CA CYS A 471 47.60 1.00 7.24
C CYS A 471 46.21 1.56 6.98
N PHE A 472 46.04 2.87 7.19
CA PHE A 472 44.86 3.64 6.84
C PHE A 472 45.17 4.57 5.68
N TYR A 473 44.42 4.46 4.60
CA TYR A 473 44.47 5.36 3.44
C TYR A 473 43.22 6.22 3.46
N ILE A 474 43.33 7.50 3.78
CA ILE A 474 42.20 8.45 3.81
C ILE A 474 42.13 9.18 2.48
N ASN A 475 40.97 9.16 1.82
CA ASN A 475 40.79 9.82 0.53
C ASN A 475 40.87 11.34 0.69
N VAL A 476 41.68 12.00 -0.14
CA VAL A 476 41.91 13.45 -0.03
C VAL A 476 40.72 14.29 -0.54
N ARG A 477 39.64 13.67 -1.04
CA ARG A 477 38.44 14.36 -1.52
C ARG A 477 37.50 14.74 -0.37
N THR A 478 36.99 15.98 -0.38
CA THR A 478 36.03 16.50 0.60
C THR A 478 34.62 15.94 0.39
N TYR A 479 33.99 15.40 1.44
CA TYR A 479 32.60 14.93 1.41
C TYR A 479 31.65 15.97 2.04
N LEU A 480 30.59 16.32 1.32
CA LEU A 480 29.48 17.13 1.83
C LEU A 480 28.58 16.28 2.72
N THR A 481 28.35 16.70 3.97
CA THR A 481 27.37 16.08 4.87
C THR A 481 26.04 16.82 4.78
N PHE A 482 24.93 16.08 4.59
CA PHE A 482 23.58 16.64 4.63
C PHE A 482 23.00 16.57 6.03
N ASN A 483 22.38 17.65 6.48
CA ASN A 483 21.79 17.76 7.80
C ASN A 483 20.46 16.96 7.87
N ASN A 484 20.51 15.71 8.35
CA ASN A 484 19.34 14.84 8.55
C ASN A 484 18.66 15.07 9.92
N ASP A 485 18.49 16.33 10.29
CA ASP A 485 17.78 16.68 11.51
C ASP A 485 16.31 16.24 11.40
N LYS A 486 15.85 15.48 12.38
CA LYS A 486 14.46 14.99 12.42
C LYS A 486 13.50 16.19 12.63
N PRO A 487 12.23 16.12 12.22
CA PRO A 487 11.30 17.25 12.31
C PRO A 487 11.10 17.83 13.72
N TRP A 488 11.33 17.02 14.76
CA TRP A 488 11.28 17.41 16.18
C TRP A 488 12.64 17.88 16.72
N PHE A 489 13.69 17.94 15.91
CA PHE A 489 15.04 18.31 16.35
C PHE A 489 15.17 19.85 16.39
N THR A 490 15.06 20.40 17.60
CA THR A 490 15.05 21.85 17.84
C THR A 490 16.47 22.43 17.95
N ALA A 491 16.60 23.76 17.88
CA ALA A 491 17.87 24.44 18.14
C ALA A 491 18.43 24.09 19.53
N LYS A 492 17.55 23.95 20.54
CA LYS A 492 17.91 23.47 21.89
C LYS A 492 18.57 22.08 21.86
N LEU A 493 18.05 21.15 21.05
CA LEU A 493 18.62 19.82 20.88
C LEU A 493 19.98 19.84 20.16
N ARG A 494 20.17 20.76 19.21
CA ARG A 494 21.48 21.00 18.58
C ARG A 494 22.52 21.43 19.62
N HIS A 495 22.20 22.41 20.47
CA HIS A 495 23.10 22.85 21.54
C HIS A 495 23.41 21.74 22.55
N LEU A 496 22.42 20.95 22.97
CA LEU A 496 22.64 19.84 23.90
C LEU A 496 23.46 18.69 23.29
N ARG A 497 23.31 18.45 21.99
CA ARG A 497 24.15 17.49 21.26
C ARG A 497 25.60 17.97 21.22
N GLN A 498 25.80 19.25 20.93
CA GLN A 498 27.12 19.86 20.90
C GLN A 498 27.80 19.81 22.27
N ALA A 499 27.09 20.19 23.34
CA ALA A 499 27.59 20.06 24.72
C ALA A 499 27.99 18.61 25.08
N LYS A 500 27.25 17.61 24.61
CA LYS A 500 27.59 16.19 24.79
C LYS A 500 28.84 15.79 23.99
N GLU A 501 28.98 16.29 22.76
CA GLU A 501 30.14 16.02 21.90
C GLU A 501 31.40 16.73 22.43
N ASP A 502 31.26 17.92 23.01
CA ASP A 502 32.36 18.67 23.62
C ASP A 502 32.83 18.02 24.93
N ALA A 503 31.90 17.58 25.80
CA ALA A 503 32.24 16.81 26.99
C ALA A 503 32.93 15.48 26.67
N PHE A 504 32.53 14.82 25.56
CA PHE A 504 33.21 13.61 25.07
C PHE A 504 34.63 13.91 24.58
N ARG A 505 34.81 14.98 23.80
CA ARG A 505 36.12 15.41 23.28
C ARG A 505 37.09 15.81 24.39
N ASN A 506 36.57 16.41 25.46
CA ASN A 506 37.37 16.83 26.62
C ASN A 506 37.66 15.70 27.63
N GLY A 507 37.15 14.49 27.40
CA GLY A 507 37.41 13.32 28.26
C GLY A 507 36.67 13.32 29.61
N ASP A 508 35.79 14.28 29.87
CA ASP A 508 35.05 14.37 31.14
C ASP A 508 33.84 13.42 31.15
N ARG A 509 34.00 12.27 31.82
CA ARG A 509 32.95 11.25 31.95
C ARG A 509 31.71 11.74 32.71
N VAL A 510 31.85 12.63 33.68
CA VAL A 510 30.74 13.09 34.51
C VAL A 510 29.89 14.08 33.73
N LEU A 511 30.53 15.09 33.11
CA LEU A 511 29.85 16.04 32.22
C LEU A 511 29.24 15.34 31.01
N TYR A 512 29.91 14.34 30.44
CA TYR A 512 29.35 13.55 29.32
C TYR A 512 28.05 12.84 29.71
N ASN A 513 28.02 12.17 30.87
CA ASN A 513 26.83 11.47 31.34
C ASN A 513 25.67 12.43 31.64
N GLN A 514 25.96 13.58 32.26
CA GLN A 514 24.97 14.62 32.51
C GLN A 514 24.40 15.21 31.22
N ALA A 515 25.27 15.57 30.26
CA ALA A 515 24.86 16.10 28.95
C ALA A 515 24.06 15.06 28.15
N ARG A 516 24.47 13.78 28.17
CA ARG A 516 23.74 12.66 27.54
C ARG A 516 22.35 12.49 28.12
N ASN A 517 22.21 12.50 29.45
CA ASN A 517 20.92 12.32 30.12
C ASN A 517 19.97 13.49 29.85
N THR A 518 20.50 14.71 29.88
CA THR A 518 19.77 15.94 29.54
C THR A 518 19.29 15.92 28.10
N LEU A 519 20.17 15.58 27.15
CA LEU A 519 19.82 15.41 25.74
C LEU A 519 18.72 14.35 25.56
N ASN A 520 18.84 13.18 26.18
CA ASN A 520 17.82 12.13 26.09
C ASN A 520 16.46 12.55 26.66
N LYS A 521 16.45 13.29 27.78
CA LYS A 521 15.22 13.84 28.37
C LYS A 521 14.55 14.82 27.41
N GLU A 522 15.31 15.76 26.85
CA GLU A 522 14.80 16.76 25.91
C GLU A 522 14.35 16.14 24.58
N ILE A 523 15.02 15.08 24.10
CA ILE A 523 14.55 14.33 22.93
C ILE A 523 13.14 13.76 23.18
N ARG A 524 12.87 13.23 24.37
CA ARG A 524 11.53 12.71 24.72
C ARG A 524 10.48 13.82 24.77
N VAL A 525 10.83 15.00 25.30
CA VAL A 525 9.94 16.17 25.37
C VAL A 525 9.64 16.72 23.98
N ALA A 526 10.66 16.88 23.14
CA ALA A 526 10.50 17.36 21.77
C ALA A 526 9.63 16.42 20.92
N LYS A 527 9.83 15.10 21.06
CA LYS A 527 8.96 14.10 20.41
C LYS A 527 7.50 14.19 20.87
N ARG A 528 7.25 14.33 22.19
CA ARG A 528 5.89 14.49 22.73
C ARG A 528 5.22 15.77 22.25
N SER A 529 5.94 16.89 22.27
CA SER A 529 5.43 18.19 21.80
C SER A 529 5.08 18.15 20.32
N TYR A 530 5.92 17.48 19.52
CA TYR A 530 5.67 17.27 18.10
C TYR A 530 4.47 16.35 17.84
N ALA A 531 4.33 15.26 18.60
CA ALA A 531 3.14 14.39 18.53
C ALA A 531 1.85 15.17 18.86
N LYS A 532 1.85 16.00 19.91
CA LYS A 532 0.70 16.85 20.27
C LYS A 532 0.37 17.90 19.19
N LYS A 533 1.39 18.47 18.53
CA LYS A 533 1.19 19.36 17.38
C LYS A 533 0.49 18.63 16.23
N LEU A 534 0.91 17.40 15.93
CA LEU A 534 0.29 16.57 14.90
C LEU A 534 -1.14 16.21 15.28
N GLU A 535 -1.36 15.75 16.51
CA GLU A 535 -2.69 15.46 17.05
C GLU A 535 -3.65 16.64 16.85
N ASN A 536 -3.26 17.86 17.24
CA ASN A 536 -4.07 19.07 16.99
C ASN A 536 -4.36 19.33 15.50
N GLN A 537 -3.46 18.94 14.59
CA GLN A 537 -3.67 19.07 13.14
C GLN A 537 -4.62 17.99 12.59
N PHE A 538 -4.58 16.77 13.12
CA PHE A 538 -5.46 15.67 12.71
C PHE A 538 -6.86 15.78 13.34
N SER A 539 -6.97 16.26 14.57
CA SER A 539 -8.26 16.53 15.24
C SER A 539 -8.98 17.77 14.69
N SER A 540 -8.27 18.62 13.96
CA SER A 540 -8.93 19.70 13.23
C SER A 540 -9.72 19.09 12.07
N ASN A 541 -11.01 19.43 11.96
CA ASN A 541 -11.89 18.93 10.89
C ASN A 541 -11.58 19.58 9.52
N ASP A 542 -10.28 19.74 9.21
CA ASP A 542 -9.72 20.42 8.06
C ASP A 542 -8.69 19.52 7.34
N PRO A 543 -9.05 18.95 6.18
CA PRO A 543 -8.15 18.11 5.38
C PRO A 543 -6.82 18.77 5.03
N ALA A 544 -6.76 20.12 4.92
CA ALA A 544 -5.52 20.82 4.65
C ALA A 544 -4.54 20.74 5.82
N SER A 545 -5.07 20.74 7.04
CA SER A 545 -4.28 20.62 8.27
C SER A 545 -3.77 19.18 8.46
N VAL A 546 -4.59 18.18 8.14
CA VAL A 546 -4.20 16.76 8.02
C VAL A 546 -3.04 16.59 7.03
N TRP A 547 -3.18 17.10 5.80
CA TRP A 547 -2.13 17.03 4.79
C TRP A 547 -0.87 17.80 5.15
N LYS A 548 -1.00 18.92 5.88
CA LYS A 548 0.15 19.66 6.42
C LYS A 548 0.90 18.82 7.46
N GLY A 549 0.18 18.16 8.37
CA GLY A 549 0.78 17.22 9.32
C GLY A 549 1.53 16.08 8.63
N LEU A 550 0.95 15.53 7.56
CA LEU A 550 1.61 14.48 6.76
C LEU A 550 2.90 14.97 6.07
N LYS A 551 2.89 16.18 5.51
CA LYS A 551 4.09 16.79 4.93
C LYS A 551 5.17 17.02 5.99
N ASP A 552 4.78 17.53 7.16
CA ASP A 552 5.68 17.74 8.31
C ASP A 552 6.34 16.40 8.74
N ILE A 553 5.56 15.31 8.83
CA ILE A 553 6.04 13.96 9.23
C ILE A 553 7.05 13.37 8.25
N THR A 554 6.81 13.57 6.96
CA THR A 554 7.51 12.88 5.89
C THR A 554 8.73 13.63 5.41
N ASN A 555 8.95 14.85 5.93
CA ASN A 555 9.89 15.82 5.35
C ASN A 555 9.67 15.98 3.85
N TYR A 556 8.44 15.75 3.37
CA TYR A 556 8.10 15.84 1.96
C TYR A 556 8.10 17.31 1.56
N LYS A 557 9.26 17.76 1.09
CA LYS A 557 9.40 19.01 0.38
C LYS A 557 8.93 18.74 -1.05
N THR A 558 7.86 19.40 -1.45
CA THR A 558 7.48 19.42 -2.86
C THR A 558 8.70 19.97 -3.60
N PRO A 559 9.28 19.23 -4.56
CA PRO A 559 10.33 19.81 -5.38
C PRO A 559 9.71 21.05 -6.02
N SER A 560 10.20 22.24 -5.63
CA SER A 560 9.86 23.46 -6.34
C SER A 560 10.28 23.21 -7.78
N PRO A 561 9.36 23.22 -8.76
CA PRO A 561 9.78 23.17 -10.14
C PRO A 561 10.80 24.29 -10.31
N SER A 562 11.99 23.94 -10.76
CA SER A 562 13.02 24.90 -11.14
C SER A 562 12.58 25.51 -12.48
N THR A 563 11.46 26.23 -12.48
CA THR A 563 11.09 27.09 -13.57
C THR A 563 11.71 28.45 -13.28
N GLU A 564 12.48 28.96 -14.23
CA GLU A 564 12.88 30.36 -14.25
C GLU A 564 11.64 31.18 -14.57
N ASP A 565 10.81 31.42 -13.55
CA ASP A 565 9.68 32.35 -13.66
C ASP A 565 10.25 33.70 -14.11
N ASN A 566 9.80 34.19 -15.27
CA ASN A 566 10.21 35.47 -15.82
C ASN A 566 9.02 36.20 -16.44
N GLN A 567 9.20 37.49 -16.74
CA GLN A 567 8.15 38.35 -17.28
C GLN A 567 7.66 37.87 -18.66
N GLN A 568 8.56 37.38 -19.52
CA GLN A 568 8.22 36.91 -20.86
C GLN A 568 7.30 35.69 -20.81
N LEU A 569 7.61 34.71 -19.96
CA LEU A 569 6.79 33.51 -19.78
C LEU A 569 5.38 33.85 -19.29
N ALA A 570 5.22 34.88 -18.45
CA ALA A 570 3.90 35.33 -18.03
C ALA A 570 3.08 35.89 -19.20
N GLU A 571 3.72 36.65 -20.10
CA GLU A 571 3.08 37.18 -21.31
C GLU A 571 2.76 36.08 -22.33
N ASP A 572 3.72 35.21 -22.62
CA ASP A 572 3.55 34.06 -23.53
C ASP A 572 2.40 33.16 -23.07
N LEU A 573 2.29 32.92 -21.76
CA LEU A 573 1.16 32.15 -21.20
C LEU A 573 -0.16 32.89 -21.35
N ASN A 574 -0.19 34.21 -21.15
CA ASN A 574 -1.43 34.97 -21.27
C ASN A 574 -1.92 34.98 -22.73
N GLU A 575 -1.01 35.20 -23.68
CA GLU A 575 -1.29 35.08 -25.11
C GLU A 575 -1.76 33.66 -25.47
N PHE A 576 -1.05 32.64 -24.99
CA PHE A 576 -1.40 31.25 -25.21
C PHE A 576 -2.82 30.92 -24.70
N TYR A 577 -3.20 31.39 -23.51
CA TYR A 577 -4.55 31.15 -22.97
C TYR A 577 -5.64 31.94 -23.70
N CYS A 578 -5.31 33.06 -24.33
CA CYS A 578 -6.24 33.87 -25.13
C CYS A 578 -6.32 33.46 -26.60
N ARG A 579 -5.55 32.47 -27.06
CA ARG A 579 -5.50 32.07 -28.49
C ARG A 579 -6.82 31.63 -29.12
N PHE A 580 -7.82 31.30 -28.30
CA PHE A 580 -9.16 30.90 -28.74
C PHE A 580 -10.08 32.09 -28.99
N GLU A 581 -9.62 33.30 -28.72
CA GLU A 581 -10.36 34.51 -29.03
C GLU A 581 -10.54 34.61 -30.56
N THR A 582 -11.79 34.69 -31.00
CA THR A 582 -12.12 34.80 -32.42
C THR A 582 -12.27 36.28 -32.75
N ALA A 583 -11.33 36.85 -33.50
CA ALA A 583 -11.46 38.22 -33.99
C ALA A 583 -12.64 38.30 -34.99
N GLY A 584 -13.76 38.92 -34.61
CA GLY A 584 -14.77 39.34 -35.60
C GLY A 584 -16.25 39.21 -35.27
N LEU A 585 -16.68 38.60 -34.17
CA LEU A 585 -18.12 38.58 -33.82
C LEU A 585 -18.46 39.73 -32.87
N THR A 586 -18.40 40.96 -33.39
CA THR A 586 -19.04 42.10 -32.72
C THR A 586 -20.58 41.96 -32.83
N PRO A 587 -21.37 42.44 -31.86
CA PRO A 587 -22.84 42.31 -31.86
C PRO A 587 -23.58 43.19 -32.90
N HIS A 588 -22.94 43.61 -34.00
CA HIS A 588 -23.51 44.56 -34.95
C HIS A 588 -23.34 44.11 -36.40
N ALA A 589 -24.09 43.09 -36.81
CA ALA A 589 -24.72 42.95 -38.12
C ALA A 589 -25.54 41.64 -38.16
N PRO A 590 -26.81 41.64 -38.58
CA PRO A 590 -27.53 40.42 -38.84
C PRO A 590 -27.02 39.82 -40.16
N SER A 591 -26.14 38.82 -40.07
CA SER A 591 -25.83 37.98 -41.23
C SER A 591 -27.02 37.06 -41.47
N GLU A 592 -27.88 37.46 -42.39
CA GLU A 592 -28.76 36.56 -43.13
C GLU A 592 -27.89 35.44 -43.75
N HIS A 593 -28.41 34.21 -43.77
CA HIS A 593 -27.74 32.96 -44.19
C HIS A 593 -27.11 32.10 -43.07
N LEU A 594 -27.93 31.68 -42.11
CA LEU A 594 -27.86 30.32 -41.58
C LEU A 594 -29.16 29.62 -41.94
N SER A 595 -29.08 28.65 -42.86
CA SER A 595 -30.19 27.81 -43.28
C SER A 595 -30.73 27.02 -42.09
N THR A 596 -31.82 27.50 -41.51
CA THR A 596 -32.64 26.73 -40.57
C THR A 596 -33.25 25.55 -41.32
N GLN A 597 -32.76 24.34 -41.08
CA GLN A 597 -33.61 23.17 -41.29
C GLN A 597 -34.78 23.24 -40.31
N PRO A 598 -36.01 22.81 -40.70
CA PRO A 598 -37.14 22.83 -39.80
C PRO A 598 -36.93 21.74 -38.72
N LEU A 599 -36.50 22.14 -37.53
CA LEU A 599 -36.43 21.25 -36.38
C LEU A 599 -37.84 21.10 -35.79
N THR A 600 -38.26 19.85 -35.63
CA THR A 600 -39.53 19.43 -35.03
C THR A 600 -39.77 20.13 -33.70
N PRO A 601 -40.96 20.70 -33.42
CA PRO A 601 -41.23 21.34 -32.14
C PRO A 601 -41.21 20.28 -31.03
N LEU A 602 -40.19 20.28 -30.18
CA LEU A 602 -40.29 19.60 -28.89
C LEU A 602 -41.37 20.33 -28.07
N ALA A 603 -42.22 19.55 -27.40
CA ALA A 603 -43.39 20.03 -26.66
C ALA A 603 -43.06 21.27 -25.81
N THR A 604 -43.79 22.37 -26.06
CA THR A 604 -43.76 23.59 -25.23
C THR A 604 -44.02 23.23 -23.76
N PRO A 605 -43.17 23.67 -22.82
CA PRO A 605 -43.45 23.49 -21.40
C PRO A 605 -44.77 24.19 -21.04
N LEU A 606 -45.63 23.51 -20.30
CA LEU A 606 -46.97 23.95 -19.88
C LEU A 606 -47.00 25.21 -18.98
N SER A 607 -45.84 25.78 -18.63
CA SER A 607 -45.72 27.04 -17.89
C SER A 607 -44.34 27.69 -18.13
N PRO A 608 -44.24 29.03 -18.27
CA PRO A 608 -42.95 29.70 -18.33
C PRO A 608 -42.15 29.42 -17.03
N PRO A 609 -40.83 29.21 -17.11
CA PRO A 609 -39.99 29.01 -15.93
C PRO A 609 -40.10 30.23 -14.99
N PRO A 610 -40.05 30.02 -13.66
CA PRO A 610 -40.15 31.11 -12.70
C PRO A 610 -39.00 32.10 -12.90
N ALA A 611 -39.26 33.40 -12.77
CA ALA A 611 -38.21 34.42 -12.82
C ALA A 611 -37.23 34.25 -11.65
N LEU A 612 -35.92 34.32 -11.92
CA LEU A 612 -34.92 34.25 -10.86
C LEU A 612 -34.93 35.56 -10.05
N ARG A 613 -35.31 35.45 -8.78
CA ARG A 613 -35.18 36.54 -7.80
C ARG A 613 -34.36 36.04 -6.61
N ILE A 614 -33.34 36.80 -6.25
CA ILE A 614 -32.42 36.47 -5.16
C ILE A 614 -32.89 37.15 -3.88
N SER A 615 -33.17 36.39 -2.83
CA SER A 615 -33.54 36.96 -1.53
C SER A 615 -32.31 37.37 -0.72
N GLU A 616 -32.51 38.21 0.29
CA GLU A 616 -31.47 38.53 1.27
C GLU A 616 -30.96 37.27 1.99
N ASP A 617 -31.86 36.35 2.34
CA ASP A 617 -31.46 35.13 3.04
C ASP A 617 -30.59 34.23 2.16
N ASP A 618 -30.88 34.12 0.86
CA ASP A 618 -30.04 33.37 -0.08
C ASP A 618 -28.58 33.85 -0.06
N VAL A 619 -28.39 35.18 -0.09
CA VAL A 619 -27.07 35.80 -0.04
C VAL A 619 -26.40 35.57 1.32
N ARG A 620 -27.14 35.79 2.41
CA ARG A 620 -26.66 35.57 3.79
C ARG A 620 -26.16 34.14 3.96
N GLN A 621 -26.94 33.14 3.55
CA GLN A 621 -26.58 31.73 3.66
C GLN A 621 -25.33 31.40 2.84
N ILE A 622 -25.17 31.97 1.63
CA ILE A 622 -23.97 31.75 0.82
C ILE A 622 -22.73 32.39 1.43
N PHE A 623 -22.84 33.59 2.01
CA PHE A 623 -21.73 34.25 2.67
C PHE A 623 -21.30 33.52 3.94
N LEU A 624 -22.25 33.02 4.75
CA LEU A 624 -21.95 32.20 5.93
C LEU A 624 -21.26 30.88 5.57
N LYS A 625 -21.53 30.31 4.39
CA LYS A 625 -20.91 29.07 3.90
C LYS A 625 -19.49 29.25 3.34
N GLN A 626 -18.96 30.48 3.25
CA GLN A 626 -17.63 30.71 2.69
C GLN A 626 -16.50 30.06 3.50
N LYS A 627 -15.47 29.57 2.78
CA LYS A 627 -14.28 28.94 3.37
C LYS A 627 -13.21 30.00 3.64
N ARG A 628 -12.99 30.31 4.92
CA ARG A 628 -12.14 31.45 5.39
C ARG A 628 -10.74 31.53 4.75
N ARG A 629 -10.09 30.41 4.48
CA ARG A 629 -8.68 30.35 4.02
C ARG A 629 -8.49 30.39 2.50
N LYS A 630 -9.56 30.57 1.71
CA LYS A 630 -9.43 30.65 0.23
C LYS A 630 -8.85 32.00 -0.20
N ALA A 631 -8.09 31.98 -1.30
CA ALA A 631 -7.52 33.18 -1.89
C ALA A 631 -8.61 34.13 -2.43
N PRO A 632 -8.45 35.45 -2.28
CA PRO A 632 -9.33 36.45 -2.88
C PRO A 632 -9.14 36.54 -4.40
N GLY A 633 -10.09 37.20 -5.07
CA GLY A 633 -9.95 37.61 -6.47
C GLY A 633 -9.20 38.94 -6.61
N PRO A 634 -9.22 39.55 -7.81
CA PRO A 634 -8.56 40.83 -8.09
C PRO A 634 -9.13 42.03 -7.31
N ASP A 635 -10.33 41.88 -6.76
CA ASP A 635 -11.02 42.87 -5.91
C ASP A 635 -10.50 42.90 -4.46
N GLY A 636 -9.66 41.94 -4.06
CA GLY A 636 -9.11 41.84 -2.71
C GLY A 636 -10.11 41.40 -1.63
N VAL A 637 -11.38 41.15 -2.00
CA VAL A 637 -12.43 40.76 -1.05
C VAL A 637 -12.20 39.32 -0.60
N THR A 638 -11.93 39.14 0.69
CA THR A 638 -11.64 37.81 1.23
C THR A 638 -12.91 37.05 1.60
N PRO A 639 -12.92 35.71 1.50
CA PRO A 639 -14.05 34.91 1.97
C PRO A 639 -14.28 35.02 3.49
N ALA A 640 -13.23 35.28 4.27
CA ALA A 640 -13.34 35.50 5.72
C ALA A 640 -14.10 36.79 6.03
N PHE A 641 -13.86 37.85 5.25
CA PHE A 641 -14.58 39.12 5.37
C PHE A 641 -16.08 38.94 5.08
N LEU A 642 -16.43 38.35 3.94
CA LEU A 642 -17.84 38.10 3.58
C LEU A 642 -18.57 37.24 4.61
N LYS A 643 -17.91 36.22 5.14
CA LYS A 643 -18.49 35.36 6.18
C LYS A 643 -18.74 36.09 7.51
N THR A 644 -17.85 37.01 7.88
CA THR A 644 -17.93 37.74 9.15
C THR A 644 -18.97 38.85 9.08
N CYS A 645 -19.09 39.50 7.91
CA CYS A 645 -20.03 40.59 7.68
C CYS A 645 -21.29 40.13 6.91
N ALA A 646 -21.65 38.84 7.03
CA ALA A 646 -22.69 38.25 6.19
C ALA A 646 -24.05 38.94 6.42
N ASP A 647 -24.40 39.21 7.67
CA ASP A 647 -25.67 39.82 8.05
C ASP A 647 -25.80 41.27 7.56
N GLN A 648 -24.71 42.03 7.60
CA GLN A 648 -24.67 43.43 7.18
C GLN A 648 -24.65 43.58 5.65
N LEU A 649 -24.00 42.64 4.96
CA LEU A 649 -23.79 42.73 3.51
C LEU A 649 -24.88 42.03 2.70
N ALA A 650 -25.64 41.10 3.28
CA ALA A 650 -26.63 40.30 2.57
C ALA A 650 -27.67 41.15 1.84
N PHE A 651 -28.25 42.15 2.53
CA PHE A 651 -29.26 43.03 1.94
C PHE A 651 -28.69 43.79 0.74
N ILE A 652 -27.52 44.42 0.91
CA ILE A 652 -26.86 45.21 -0.14
C ILE A 652 -26.56 44.36 -1.38
N PHE A 653 -25.94 43.19 -1.20
CA PHE A 653 -25.60 42.33 -2.33
C PHE A 653 -26.83 41.68 -2.96
N SER A 654 -27.92 41.45 -2.23
CA SER A 654 -29.18 40.99 -2.83
C SER A 654 -29.74 42.03 -3.80
N GLN A 655 -29.65 43.33 -3.47
CA GLN A 655 -30.05 44.40 -4.40
C GLN A 655 -29.14 44.46 -5.62
N ILE A 656 -27.81 44.39 -5.42
CA ILE A 656 -26.83 44.40 -6.52
C ILE A 656 -27.07 43.21 -7.46
N PHE A 657 -27.28 42.01 -6.93
CA PHE A 657 -27.50 40.82 -7.73
C PHE A 657 -28.81 40.88 -8.51
N ASN A 658 -29.91 41.28 -7.87
CA ASN A 658 -31.19 41.44 -8.58
C ASN A 658 -31.10 42.55 -9.64
N ARG A 659 -30.45 43.67 -9.34
CA ARG A 659 -30.26 44.74 -10.32
C ARG A 659 -29.43 44.28 -11.53
N SER A 660 -28.40 43.47 -11.29
CA SER A 660 -27.61 42.83 -12.36
C SER A 660 -28.47 41.89 -13.23
N LEU A 661 -29.36 41.10 -12.61
CA LEU A 661 -30.29 40.22 -13.34
C LEU A 661 -31.33 41.01 -14.14
N GLU A 662 -31.87 42.09 -13.58
CA GLU A 662 -32.83 42.99 -14.25
C GLU A 662 -32.23 43.68 -15.48
N LEU A 663 -30.98 44.14 -15.36
CA LEU A 663 -30.25 44.82 -16.43
C LEU A 663 -29.62 43.83 -17.44
N CYS A 664 -29.68 42.53 -17.14
CA CYS A 664 -28.99 41.49 -17.92
C CYS A 664 -27.47 41.74 -18.06
N GLU A 665 -26.86 42.43 -17.10
CA GLU A 665 -25.46 42.86 -17.17
C GLU A 665 -24.71 42.49 -15.89
N VAL A 666 -23.49 41.95 -16.06
CA VAL A 666 -22.59 41.62 -14.95
C VAL A 666 -21.63 42.79 -14.70
N PRO A 667 -21.52 43.30 -13.46
CA PRO A 667 -20.59 44.39 -13.14
C PRO A 667 -19.16 44.12 -13.61
N ALA A 668 -18.53 45.11 -14.27
CA ALA A 668 -17.18 44.97 -14.83
C ALA A 668 -16.12 44.51 -13.80
N CYS A 669 -16.24 44.93 -12.53
CA CYS A 669 -15.36 44.48 -11.45
C CYS A 669 -15.43 42.98 -11.19
N PHE A 670 -16.58 42.34 -11.45
CA PHE A 670 -16.78 40.90 -11.31
C PHE A 670 -16.27 40.09 -12.50
N LYS A 671 -16.06 40.73 -13.66
CA LYS A 671 -15.50 40.12 -14.88
C LYS A 671 -13.97 40.03 -14.89
N ARG A 672 -13.29 40.55 -13.86
CA ARG A 672 -11.82 40.53 -13.75
C ARG A 672 -11.31 39.23 -13.15
N SER A 673 -10.22 38.70 -13.68
CA SER A 673 -9.57 37.49 -13.16
C SER A 673 -8.04 37.58 -13.15
N THR A 674 -7.44 36.93 -12.16
CA THR A 674 -5.99 36.67 -12.11
C THR A 674 -5.77 35.19 -12.37
N ILE A 675 -5.13 34.86 -13.49
CA ILE A 675 -4.76 33.50 -13.87
C ILE A 675 -3.48 33.12 -13.14
N ILE A 676 -3.54 32.02 -12.38
CA ILE A 676 -2.39 31.38 -11.73
C ILE A 676 -2.07 30.10 -12.50
N PRO A 677 -0.98 30.07 -13.29
CA PRO A 677 -0.55 28.88 -14.02
C PRO A 677 -0.05 27.81 -13.05
N ILE A 678 -0.64 26.61 -13.09
CA ILE A 678 -0.22 25.47 -12.26
C ILE A 678 0.40 24.38 -13.15
N PRO A 679 1.65 23.96 -12.91
CA PRO A 679 2.26 22.80 -13.55
C PRO A 679 1.39 21.54 -13.45
N LYS A 680 1.02 20.95 -14.60
CA LYS A 680 0.33 19.65 -14.68
C LYS A 680 1.27 18.48 -14.39
N LYS A 681 2.57 18.66 -14.65
CA LYS A 681 3.61 17.63 -14.52
C LYS A 681 4.92 18.24 -14.01
N PRO A 682 5.81 17.45 -13.36
CA PRO A 682 7.01 17.99 -12.72
C PRO A 682 8.05 18.52 -13.70
N LYS A 683 8.15 17.96 -14.92
CA LYS A 683 9.02 18.45 -15.99
C LYS A 683 8.19 19.14 -17.06
N ILE A 684 8.26 20.46 -17.11
CA ILE A 684 7.58 21.26 -18.13
C ILE A 684 8.33 21.13 -19.47
N THR A 685 7.59 20.86 -20.54
CA THR A 685 8.10 20.73 -21.91
C THR A 685 7.49 21.75 -22.87
N GLY A 686 6.36 22.36 -22.50
CA GLY A 686 5.73 23.45 -23.27
C GLY A 686 4.60 24.13 -22.50
N LEU A 687 4.02 25.19 -23.08
CA LEU A 687 2.98 26.02 -22.45
C LEU A 687 1.71 25.23 -22.09
N ASN A 688 1.39 24.18 -22.86
CA ASN A 688 0.28 23.25 -22.62
C ASN A 688 0.38 22.47 -21.28
N ASP A 689 1.57 22.40 -20.70
CA ASP A 689 1.81 21.72 -19.43
C ASP A 689 1.38 22.57 -18.22
N TYR A 690 0.96 23.82 -18.44
CA TYR A 690 0.37 24.66 -17.39
C TYR A 690 -1.16 24.63 -17.45
N ARG A 691 -1.80 24.55 -16.28
CA ARG A 691 -3.25 24.70 -16.10
C ARG A 691 -3.55 26.16 -15.72
N PRO A 692 -4.37 26.91 -16.49
CA PRO A 692 -4.76 28.27 -16.13
C PRO A 692 -5.83 28.26 -15.03
N VAL A 693 -5.47 28.53 -13.76
CA VAL A 693 -6.47 28.64 -12.70
C VAL A 693 -6.89 30.10 -12.52
N ALA A 694 -8.13 30.42 -12.86
CA ALA A 694 -8.70 31.75 -12.73
C ALA A 694 -9.14 32.05 -11.28
N LEU A 695 -8.48 33.01 -10.65
CA LEU A 695 -8.96 33.64 -9.42
C LEU A 695 -9.92 34.78 -9.79
N THR A 696 -11.22 34.52 -9.65
CA THR A 696 -12.30 35.52 -9.78
C THR A 696 -12.81 35.99 -8.41
N SER A 697 -13.55 37.10 -8.40
CA SER A 697 -14.17 37.67 -7.20
C SER A 697 -14.96 36.62 -6.40
N VAL A 698 -14.80 36.63 -5.07
CA VAL A 698 -15.54 35.74 -4.17
C VAL A 698 -17.03 36.10 -4.15
N VAL A 699 -17.34 37.38 -4.35
CA VAL A 699 -18.71 37.88 -4.49
C VAL A 699 -19.31 37.33 -5.78
N MET A 700 -18.61 37.43 -6.92
CA MET A 700 -19.09 36.87 -8.18
C MET A 700 -19.32 35.35 -8.07
N LYS A 701 -18.39 34.61 -7.45
CA LYS A 701 -18.56 33.19 -7.16
C LYS A 701 -19.78 32.88 -6.29
N SER A 702 -20.20 33.82 -5.44
CA SER A 702 -21.41 33.68 -4.63
C SER A 702 -22.66 33.86 -5.49
N PHE A 703 -22.65 34.85 -6.38
CA PHE A 703 -23.71 35.09 -7.35
C PHE A 703 -23.87 33.93 -8.35
N GLU A 704 -22.76 33.44 -8.90
CA GLU A 704 -22.72 32.27 -9.78
C GLU A 704 -23.39 31.04 -9.16
N ARG A 705 -23.27 30.82 -7.84
CA ARG A 705 -23.91 29.67 -7.16
C ARG A 705 -25.44 29.78 -7.16
N LEU A 706 -25.98 30.99 -7.04
CA LEU A 706 -27.41 31.24 -7.06
C LEU A 706 -27.96 30.99 -8.46
N VAL A 707 -27.30 31.56 -9.47
CA VAL A 707 -27.66 31.33 -10.88
C VAL A 707 -27.49 29.86 -11.26
N LEU A 708 -26.44 29.18 -10.78
CA LEU A 708 -26.22 27.76 -11.01
C LEU A 708 -27.37 26.90 -10.47
N ALA A 709 -27.84 27.18 -9.25
CA ALA A 709 -28.95 26.45 -8.63
C ALA A 709 -30.24 26.60 -9.45
N TYR A 710 -30.50 27.81 -9.93
CA TYR A 710 -31.63 28.12 -10.81
C TYR A 710 -31.53 27.38 -12.15
N LEU A 711 -30.40 27.51 -12.85
CA LEU A 711 -30.18 26.86 -14.15
C LEU A 711 -30.34 25.34 -14.07
N LYS A 712 -29.73 24.71 -13.06
CA LYS A 712 -29.88 23.26 -12.84
C LYS A 712 -31.34 22.82 -12.70
N ASN A 713 -32.16 23.61 -12.02
CA ASN A 713 -33.56 23.28 -11.79
C ASN A 713 -34.36 23.32 -13.09
N ILE A 714 -34.14 24.34 -13.93
CA ILE A 714 -34.91 24.51 -15.18
C ILE A 714 -34.40 23.62 -16.31
N THR A 715 -33.08 23.40 -16.43
CA THR A 715 -32.52 22.63 -17.55
C THR A 715 -32.45 21.13 -17.26
N GLY A 716 -32.43 20.73 -15.97
CA GLY A 716 -32.21 19.35 -15.53
C GLY A 716 -33.06 18.28 -16.25
N PRO A 717 -34.38 18.48 -16.41
CA PRO A 717 -35.25 17.53 -17.12
C PRO A 717 -34.99 17.42 -18.63
N LEU A 718 -34.38 18.45 -19.23
CA LEU A 718 -34.15 18.57 -20.67
C LEU A 718 -32.73 18.15 -21.09
N LEU A 719 -31.89 17.77 -20.11
CA LEU A 719 -30.54 17.27 -20.39
C LEU A 719 -30.60 15.87 -21.00
N ASP A 720 -29.69 15.61 -21.93
CA ASP A 720 -29.47 14.29 -22.51
C ASP A 720 -29.37 13.20 -21.40
N PRO A 721 -30.16 12.11 -21.48
CA PRO A 721 -30.03 10.94 -20.60
C PRO A 721 -28.59 10.44 -20.40
N LEU A 722 -27.73 10.54 -21.43
CA LEU A 722 -26.33 10.11 -21.39
C LEU A 722 -25.33 11.21 -21.00
N GLN A 723 -25.81 12.40 -20.62
CA GLN A 723 -25.03 13.39 -19.86
C GLN A 723 -25.17 13.07 -18.37
N PHE A 724 -24.06 12.71 -17.73
CA PHE A 724 -24.06 12.33 -16.30
C PHE A 724 -23.64 13.48 -15.40
N ALA A 725 -22.84 14.42 -15.91
CA ALA A 725 -22.39 15.55 -15.11
C ALA A 725 -23.54 16.55 -14.85
N TYR A 726 -23.44 17.28 -13.74
CA TYR A 726 -24.37 18.34 -13.32
C TYR A 726 -25.82 17.93 -13.08
N ARG A 727 -26.15 16.64 -13.14
CA ARG A 727 -27.47 16.11 -12.78
C ARG A 727 -27.54 15.72 -11.32
N ALA A 728 -28.71 15.93 -10.72
CA ALA A 728 -28.98 15.43 -9.39
C ALA A 728 -28.99 13.89 -9.40
N ASN A 729 -28.44 13.27 -8.36
CA ASN A 729 -28.41 11.81 -8.20
C ASN A 729 -27.77 11.06 -9.39
N ARG A 730 -26.72 11.66 -9.96
CA ARG A 730 -25.83 11.03 -10.94
C ARG A 730 -24.39 11.22 -10.50
N SER A 731 -23.61 10.16 -10.67
CA SER A 731 -22.22 10.05 -10.26
C SER A 731 -21.36 9.58 -11.42
N VAL A 732 -20.04 9.59 -11.19
CA VAL A 732 -19.09 8.98 -12.12
C VAL A 732 -19.32 7.47 -12.21
N ASP A 733 -19.64 6.82 -11.09
CA ASP A 733 -19.98 5.39 -11.05
C ASP A 733 -21.15 5.05 -11.98
N ASP A 734 -22.20 5.86 -11.98
CA ASP A 734 -23.36 5.66 -12.86
C ASP A 734 -22.96 5.71 -14.34
N ALA A 735 -22.08 6.65 -14.70
CA ALA A 735 -21.59 6.79 -16.07
C ALA A 735 -20.77 5.57 -16.50
N VAL A 736 -19.84 5.12 -15.66
CA VAL A 736 -19.01 3.94 -15.97
C VAL A 736 -19.87 2.67 -16.02
N ASN A 737 -20.78 2.48 -15.07
CA ASN A 737 -21.70 1.34 -15.05
C ASN A 737 -22.62 1.32 -16.27
N MET A 738 -23.15 2.48 -16.69
CA MET A 738 -23.98 2.56 -17.89
C MET A 738 -23.18 2.21 -19.15
N GLY A 739 -21.95 2.72 -19.28
CA GLY A 739 -21.06 2.35 -20.37
C GLY A 739 -20.79 0.84 -20.41
N LEU A 740 -20.42 0.26 -19.27
CA LEU A 740 -20.21 -1.20 -19.14
C LEU A 740 -21.49 -2.00 -19.42
N HIS A 741 -22.65 -1.52 -19.02
CA HIS A 741 -23.93 -2.16 -19.32
C HIS A 741 -24.16 -2.28 -20.83
N PHE A 742 -23.97 -1.19 -21.59
CA PHE A 742 -24.09 -1.22 -23.05
C PHE A 742 -23.07 -2.17 -23.70
N ILE A 743 -21.82 -2.17 -23.21
CA ILE A 743 -20.76 -3.03 -23.71
C ILE A 743 -21.12 -4.50 -23.48
N LEU A 744 -21.39 -4.88 -22.22
CA LEU A 744 -21.63 -6.27 -21.83
C LEU A 744 -22.90 -6.83 -22.48
N GLN A 745 -24.01 -6.07 -22.45
CA GLN A 745 -25.28 -6.48 -23.05
C GLN A 745 -25.16 -6.75 -24.55
N HIS A 746 -24.31 -5.99 -25.27
CA HIS A 746 -24.12 -6.20 -26.70
C HIS A 746 -23.20 -7.37 -27.00
N LEU A 747 -22.17 -7.60 -26.19
CA LEU A 747 -21.22 -8.71 -26.35
C LEU A 747 -21.84 -10.10 -26.14
N ASP A 748 -23.00 -10.19 -25.48
CA ASP A 748 -23.76 -11.44 -25.35
C ASP A 748 -24.33 -11.94 -26.70
N LYS A 749 -24.34 -11.10 -27.74
CA LYS A 749 -24.81 -11.48 -29.09
C LYS A 749 -23.72 -12.20 -29.87
N SER A 750 -24.12 -13.19 -30.68
CA SER A 750 -23.20 -13.86 -31.60
C SER A 750 -22.68 -12.88 -32.67
N GLY A 751 -21.39 -12.95 -32.99
CA GLY A 751 -20.76 -12.10 -34.02
C GLY A 751 -20.51 -10.64 -33.59
N ALA A 752 -20.86 -10.26 -32.36
CA ALA A 752 -20.75 -8.91 -31.85
C ALA A 752 -19.37 -8.56 -31.28
N TYR A 753 -19.00 -7.29 -31.39
CA TYR A 753 -17.85 -6.67 -30.72
C TYR A 753 -18.12 -5.18 -30.51
N VAL A 754 -17.30 -4.51 -29.69
CA VAL A 754 -17.51 -3.10 -29.34
C VAL A 754 -16.26 -2.28 -29.62
N ARG A 755 -16.44 -1.09 -30.20
CA ARG A 755 -15.37 -0.07 -30.35
C ARG A 755 -15.68 1.11 -29.43
N LEU A 756 -14.68 1.57 -28.69
CA LEU A 756 -14.78 2.65 -27.72
C LEU A 756 -13.82 3.76 -28.13
N LEU A 757 -14.34 4.91 -28.51
CA LEU A 757 -13.55 6.10 -28.80
C LEU A 757 -13.59 7.04 -27.59
N PHE A 758 -12.45 7.25 -26.95
CA PHE A 758 -12.30 8.22 -25.86
C PHE A 758 -11.85 9.55 -26.44
N VAL A 759 -12.75 10.52 -26.49
CA VAL A 759 -12.53 11.83 -27.10
C VAL A 759 -11.95 12.82 -26.07
N ASP A 760 -10.87 13.51 -26.44
CA ASP A 760 -10.30 14.62 -25.64
C ASP A 760 -10.42 15.92 -26.44
N PHE A 761 -11.03 16.94 -25.85
CA PHE A 761 -11.10 18.27 -26.44
C PHE A 761 -9.88 19.12 -26.07
N SER A 762 -9.34 19.85 -27.03
CA SER A 762 -8.29 20.83 -26.79
C SER A 762 -8.86 22.04 -26.05
N SER A 763 -8.64 22.09 -24.73
CA SER A 763 -8.98 23.25 -23.89
C SER A 763 -10.46 23.63 -23.89
N ALA A 764 -11.34 22.62 -23.80
CA ALA A 764 -12.80 22.69 -23.93
C ALA A 764 -13.49 23.95 -23.37
N PHE A 765 -13.23 24.33 -22.11
CA PHE A 765 -13.89 25.51 -21.52
C PHE A 765 -13.54 26.83 -22.20
N ASN A 766 -12.34 26.94 -22.78
CA ASN A 766 -11.88 28.17 -23.41
C ASN A 766 -12.46 28.38 -24.82
N THR A 767 -13.25 27.44 -25.34
CA THR A 767 -13.74 27.49 -26.71
C THR A 767 -15.22 27.85 -26.83
N ILE A 768 -15.94 27.97 -25.70
CA ILE A 768 -17.37 28.33 -25.68
C ILE A 768 -17.57 29.70 -26.34
N ILE A 769 -18.33 29.75 -27.43
CA ILE A 769 -18.71 31.02 -28.06
C ILE A 769 -20.11 31.43 -27.53
N PRO A 770 -20.24 32.61 -26.89
CA PRO A 770 -21.53 33.05 -26.33
C PRO A 770 -22.68 33.10 -27.35
N THR A 771 -22.39 33.53 -28.59
CA THR A 771 -23.40 33.62 -29.68
C THR A 771 -23.91 32.24 -30.13
N LEU A 772 -23.07 31.20 -30.05
CA LEU A 772 -23.49 29.81 -30.33
C LEU A 772 -24.20 29.16 -29.13
N LEU A 773 -23.87 29.58 -27.91
CA LEU A 773 -24.50 29.07 -26.68
C LEU A 773 -25.95 29.58 -26.51
N GLN A 774 -26.21 30.84 -26.84
CA GLN A 774 -27.52 31.47 -26.66
C GLN A 774 -28.71 30.70 -27.28
N PRO A 775 -28.69 30.27 -28.55
CA PRO A 775 -29.79 29.50 -29.13
C PRO A 775 -29.98 28.14 -28.43
N LYS A 776 -28.90 27.48 -28.02
CA LYS A 776 -28.96 26.20 -27.28
C LYS A 776 -29.61 26.37 -25.91
N LEU A 777 -29.30 27.45 -25.18
CA LEU A 777 -29.95 27.77 -23.91
C LEU A 777 -31.45 28.04 -24.09
N THR A 778 -31.82 28.72 -25.18
CA THR A 778 -33.22 29.01 -25.51
C THR A 778 -34.01 27.72 -25.77
N GLN A 779 -33.43 26.75 -26.48
CA GLN A 779 -34.00 25.42 -26.68
C GLN A 779 -34.20 24.65 -25.35
N LEU A 780 -33.33 24.89 -24.37
CA LEU A 780 -33.44 24.33 -23.01
C LEU A 780 -34.35 25.15 -22.09
N SER A 781 -35.25 25.96 -22.66
CA SER A 781 -36.23 26.77 -21.93
C SER A 781 -35.61 27.76 -20.93
N VAL A 782 -34.38 28.22 -21.16
CA VAL A 782 -33.76 29.27 -20.34
C VAL A 782 -34.35 30.64 -20.73
N PRO A 783 -34.79 31.47 -19.77
CA PRO A 783 -35.34 32.80 -20.08
C PRO A 783 -34.35 33.67 -20.85
N SER A 784 -34.85 34.45 -21.83
CA SER A 784 -34.03 35.36 -22.64
C SER A 784 -33.19 36.33 -21.80
N SER A 785 -33.75 36.86 -20.70
CA SER A 785 -33.02 37.74 -19.77
C SER A 785 -31.81 37.06 -19.11
N ILE A 786 -31.94 35.78 -18.77
CA ILE A 786 -30.85 34.99 -18.20
C ILE A 786 -29.83 34.61 -19.28
N CYS A 787 -30.28 34.32 -20.51
CA CYS A 787 -29.38 34.12 -21.65
C CYS A 787 -28.51 35.36 -21.90
N GLN A 788 -29.11 36.56 -21.91
CA GLN A 788 -28.38 37.82 -22.04
C GLN A 788 -27.41 38.06 -20.88
N TRP A 789 -27.83 37.77 -19.64
CA TRP A 789 -26.96 37.85 -18.48
C TRP A 789 -25.76 36.89 -18.58
N ILE A 790 -25.96 35.66 -19.07
CA ILE A 790 -24.88 34.69 -19.34
C ILE A 790 -23.96 35.20 -20.46
N THR A 791 -24.51 35.79 -21.52
CA THR A 791 -23.71 36.42 -22.58
C THR A 791 -22.85 37.53 -22.00
N SER A 792 -23.41 38.43 -21.19
CA SER A 792 -22.63 39.44 -20.47
C SER A 792 -21.58 38.80 -19.53
N PHE A 793 -21.90 37.71 -18.84
CA PHE A 793 -20.96 37.01 -17.97
C PHE A 793 -19.73 36.48 -18.72
N LEU A 794 -19.91 36.00 -19.95
CA LEU A 794 -18.84 35.40 -20.76
C LEU A 794 -18.04 36.40 -21.60
N THR A 795 -18.62 37.57 -21.90
CA THR A 795 -18.03 38.62 -22.75
C THR A 795 -17.31 39.71 -21.96
N ASP A 796 -16.33 40.35 -22.61
CA ASP A 796 -15.54 41.48 -22.08
C ASP A 796 -14.89 41.17 -20.73
N ARG A 797 -14.36 39.95 -20.59
CA ARG A 797 -13.66 39.52 -19.38
C ARG A 797 -12.20 39.91 -19.45
N HIS A 798 -11.73 40.63 -18.44
CA HIS A 798 -10.32 40.99 -18.34
C HIS A 798 -9.54 39.95 -17.52
N GLN A 799 -8.46 39.43 -18.10
CA GLN A 799 -7.56 38.51 -17.43
C GLN A 799 -6.10 38.96 -17.51
N LEU A 800 -5.32 38.60 -16.49
CA LEU A 800 -3.87 38.69 -16.48
C LEU A 800 -3.28 37.40 -15.89
N VAL A 801 -2.03 37.09 -16.24
CA VAL A 801 -1.30 35.93 -15.71
C VAL A 801 -0.31 36.40 -14.64
N LYS A 802 -0.27 35.70 -13.50
CA LYS A 802 0.69 35.96 -12.43
C LYS A 802 1.60 34.75 -12.17
N LEU A 803 2.91 34.93 -12.35
CA LEU A 803 3.96 33.94 -12.07
C LEU A 803 4.90 34.48 -11.00
N GLY A 804 4.74 34.01 -9.76
CA GLY A 804 5.50 34.50 -8.61
C GLY A 804 5.31 36.01 -8.42
N LYS A 805 6.38 36.78 -8.71
CA LYS A 805 6.39 38.25 -8.66
C LYS A 805 6.03 38.94 -9.98
N PHE A 806 6.05 38.21 -11.09
CA PHE A 806 5.82 38.74 -12.44
C PHE A 806 4.33 38.70 -12.78
N THR A 807 3.87 39.71 -13.51
CA THR A 807 2.47 39.85 -13.92
C THR A 807 2.41 40.30 -15.36
N SER A 808 1.67 39.59 -16.21
CA SER A 808 1.47 39.96 -17.61
C SER A 808 0.64 41.23 -17.76
N TYR A 809 0.55 41.75 -18.99
CA TYR A 809 -0.48 42.75 -19.30
C TYR A 809 -1.88 42.15 -19.19
N SER A 810 -2.87 43.02 -18.96
CA SER A 810 -4.28 42.63 -18.97
C SER A 810 -4.75 42.44 -20.40
N ARG A 811 -5.44 41.33 -20.68
CA ARG A 811 -6.07 41.03 -21.97
C ARG A 811 -7.58 40.86 -21.78
N THR A 812 -8.35 41.28 -22.77
CA THR A 812 -9.80 41.09 -22.81
C THR A 812 -10.13 39.82 -23.58
N THR A 813 -11.08 39.04 -23.08
CA THR A 813 -11.54 37.79 -23.70
C THR A 813 -13.06 37.76 -23.71
N SER A 814 -13.63 37.43 -24.86
CA SER A 814 -15.06 37.23 -25.06
C SER A 814 -15.40 35.82 -25.52
N THR A 815 -14.38 34.98 -25.77
CA THR A 815 -14.53 33.54 -25.98
C THR A 815 -14.14 32.76 -24.72
N GLY A 816 -14.86 31.66 -24.48
CA GLY A 816 -14.62 30.72 -23.41
C GLY A 816 -15.18 31.13 -22.05
N ALA A 817 -15.11 30.20 -21.10
CA ALA A 817 -15.45 30.41 -19.70
C ALA A 817 -14.21 30.13 -18.82
N PRO A 818 -13.83 31.03 -17.89
CA PRO A 818 -12.58 30.87 -17.15
C PRO A 818 -12.58 29.60 -16.30
N GLN A 819 -11.44 28.88 -16.32
CA GLN A 819 -11.25 27.67 -15.53
C GLN A 819 -11.09 28.00 -14.05
N GLY A 820 -12.12 27.68 -13.24
CA GLY A 820 -12.18 28.04 -11.82
C GLY A 820 -13.40 28.88 -11.44
N CYS A 821 -14.20 29.29 -12.43
CA CYS A 821 -15.56 29.78 -12.21
C CYS A 821 -16.52 28.62 -11.94
N ILE A 822 -17.64 28.95 -11.32
CA ILE A 822 -18.62 27.98 -10.82
C ILE A 822 -19.64 27.62 -11.91
N LEU A 823 -19.99 28.58 -12.76
CA LEU A 823 -20.90 28.34 -13.88
C LEU A 823 -20.24 27.62 -15.07
N SER A 824 -18.94 27.83 -15.31
CA SER A 824 -18.24 27.34 -16.51
C SER A 824 -18.56 25.90 -16.89
N PRO A 825 -18.51 24.92 -15.97
CA PRO A 825 -18.66 23.55 -16.41
C PRO A 825 -20.13 23.10 -16.58
N LEU A 826 -21.11 23.78 -15.95
CA LEU A 826 -22.51 23.61 -16.36
C LEU A 826 -22.72 24.21 -17.75
N LEU A 827 -22.23 25.43 -18.00
CA LEU A 827 -22.38 26.09 -19.31
C LEU A 827 -21.78 25.25 -20.43
N PHE A 828 -20.64 24.61 -20.19
CA PHE A 828 -20.06 23.66 -21.14
C PHE A 828 -20.96 22.43 -21.35
N SER A 829 -21.48 21.81 -20.28
CA SER A 829 -22.42 20.69 -20.41
C SER A 829 -23.68 21.05 -21.18
N LEU A 830 -24.20 22.28 -21.04
CA LEU A 830 -25.33 22.80 -21.81
C LEU A 830 -24.94 23.06 -23.27
N TYR A 831 -23.72 23.54 -23.51
CA TYR A 831 -23.19 23.82 -24.85
C TYR A 831 -23.10 22.56 -25.72
N ILE A 832 -22.77 21.42 -25.12
CA ILE A 832 -22.65 20.11 -25.81
C ILE A 832 -23.89 19.23 -25.66
N ASN A 833 -25.00 19.75 -25.12
CA ASN A 833 -26.15 18.92 -24.78
C ASN A 833 -26.79 18.28 -26.02
N ASP A 834 -26.87 19.04 -27.12
CA ASP A 834 -27.38 18.62 -28.43
C ASP A 834 -26.40 17.76 -29.25
N CYS A 835 -25.21 17.47 -28.71
CA CYS A 835 -24.29 16.48 -29.28
C CYS A 835 -24.74 15.06 -28.90
N THR A 836 -25.71 14.51 -29.63
CA THR A 836 -26.30 13.19 -29.39
C THR A 836 -26.12 12.28 -30.60
N SER A 837 -26.09 10.96 -30.38
CA SER A 837 -26.09 9.98 -31.48
C SER A 837 -27.39 10.04 -32.27
N THR A 838 -27.31 9.91 -33.59
CA THR A 838 -28.47 9.70 -34.47
C THR A 838 -28.80 8.22 -34.63
N ASP A 839 -27.80 7.34 -34.53
CA ASP A 839 -27.97 5.89 -34.64
C ASP A 839 -28.09 5.19 -33.26
N PRO A 840 -29.05 4.28 -33.07
CA PRO A 840 -29.22 3.55 -31.81
C PRO A 840 -28.08 2.58 -31.48
N SER A 841 -27.30 2.12 -32.46
CA SER A 841 -26.12 1.27 -32.28
C SER A 841 -24.89 2.04 -31.79
N VAL A 842 -24.97 3.37 -31.71
CA VAL A 842 -23.90 4.23 -31.20
C VAL A 842 -24.39 4.98 -29.97
N LYS A 843 -23.60 4.96 -28.89
CA LYS A 843 -23.92 5.68 -27.64
C LYS A 843 -22.86 6.75 -27.37
N LEU A 844 -23.30 7.99 -27.18
CA LEU A 844 -22.43 9.11 -26.78
C LEU A 844 -22.60 9.36 -25.29
N LEU A 845 -21.65 8.88 -24.50
CA LEU A 845 -21.63 9.08 -23.06
C LEU A 845 -20.79 10.31 -22.73
N LYS A 846 -21.37 11.26 -21.98
CA LYS A 846 -20.75 12.54 -21.66
C LYS A 846 -20.64 12.74 -20.16
N PHE A 847 -19.46 13.20 -19.73
CA PHE A 847 -19.20 13.69 -18.38
C PHE A 847 -18.40 15.01 -18.46
N VAL A 848 -19.11 16.13 -18.57
CA VAL A 848 -18.50 17.44 -18.85
C VAL A 848 -17.70 17.40 -20.16
N ASP A 849 -16.38 17.47 -20.12
CA ASP A 849 -15.47 17.45 -21.26
C ASP A 849 -15.05 16.04 -21.68
N ASP A 850 -15.21 15.04 -20.81
CA ASP A 850 -14.95 13.64 -21.15
C ASP A 850 -16.14 13.09 -21.97
N THR A 851 -15.91 12.84 -23.25
CA THR A 851 -16.90 12.22 -24.16
C THR A 851 -16.39 10.87 -24.64
N THR A 852 -17.23 9.84 -24.52
CA THR A 852 -16.94 8.50 -25.01
C THR A 852 -17.99 8.08 -26.03
N VAL A 853 -17.54 7.72 -27.23
CA VAL A 853 -18.40 7.13 -28.27
C VAL A 853 -18.28 5.61 -28.18
N ILE A 854 -19.40 4.93 -27.99
CA ILE A 854 -19.48 3.47 -27.88
C ILE A 854 -20.20 2.96 -29.13
N GLY A 855 -19.46 2.31 -30.04
CA GLY A 855 -20.01 1.64 -31.22
C GLY A 855 -20.32 0.17 -30.94
N LEU A 856 -21.60 -0.20 -31.02
CA LEU A 856 -22.09 -1.56 -30.80
C LEU A 856 -22.13 -2.30 -32.14
N ILE A 857 -21.04 -2.98 -32.49
CA ILE A 857 -20.88 -3.54 -33.84
C ILE A 857 -21.44 -4.95 -33.93
N GLN A 858 -22.24 -5.19 -34.98
CA GLN A 858 -22.85 -6.49 -35.26
C GLN A 858 -22.34 -7.00 -36.62
N ASP A 859 -21.90 -8.26 -36.67
CA ASP A 859 -21.48 -8.96 -37.89
C ASP A 859 -20.43 -8.24 -38.75
N GLY A 860 -19.65 -7.33 -38.15
CA GLY A 860 -18.61 -6.56 -38.84
C GLY A 860 -19.06 -5.25 -39.47
N ASP A 861 -20.33 -4.86 -39.37
CA ASP A 861 -20.81 -3.59 -39.93
C ASP A 861 -20.44 -2.39 -39.06
N GLU A 862 -19.39 -1.66 -39.46
CA GLU A 862 -18.91 -0.45 -38.77
C GLU A 862 -19.49 0.86 -39.33
N SER A 863 -20.39 0.80 -40.32
CA SER A 863 -20.85 1.98 -41.06
C SER A 863 -21.44 3.05 -40.14
N ALA A 864 -22.35 2.67 -39.24
CA ALA A 864 -22.99 3.60 -38.29
C ALA A 864 -21.98 4.26 -37.35
N TYR A 865 -21.05 3.48 -36.78
CA TYR A 865 -20.01 4.00 -35.89
C TYR A 865 -19.08 4.99 -36.59
N ARG A 866 -18.65 4.68 -37.82
CA ARG A 866 -17.76 5.57 -38.60
C ARG A 866 -18.48 6.85 -39.01
N GLN A 867 -19.73 6.75 -39.47
CA GLN A 867 -20.54 7.90 -39.85
C GLN A 867 -20.79 8.82 -38.65
N GLU A 868 -21.09 8.28 -37.47
CA GLU A 868 -21.26 9.07 -36.24
C GLU A 868 -19.97 9.80 -35.82
N ILE A 869 -18.80 9.20 -36.03
CA ILE A 869 -17.52 9.85 -35.74
C ILE A 869 -17.24 11.01 -36.71
N GLU A 870 -17.57 10.84 -37.99
CA GLU A 870 -17.47 11.92 -38.99
C GLU A 870 -18.43 13.07 -38.67
N GLN A 871 -19.67 12.74 -38.30
CA GLN A 871 -20.67 13.72 -37.85
C GLN A 871 -20.22 14.43 -36.58
N LEU A 872 -19.65 13.72 -35.62
CA LEU A 872 -19.08 14.30 -34.41
C LEU A 872 -17.96 15.29 -34.74
N ALA A 873 -17.03 14.94 -35.63
CA ALA A 873 -15.94 15.83 -36.05
C ALA A 873 -16.46 17.10 -36.76
N ALA A 874 -17.47 16.94 -37.63
CA ALA A 874 -18.14 18.07 -38.29
C ALA A 874 -18.88 18.95 -37.27
N TRP A 875 -19.63 18.35 -36.34
CA TRP A 875 -20.34 19.05 -35.28
C TRP A 875 -19.38 19.82 -34.38
N CYS A 876 -18.23 19.23 -34.01
CA CYS A 876 -17.20 19.91 -33.24
C CYS A 876 -16.70 21.16 -33.96
N SER A 877 -16.42 21.05 -35.26
CA SER A 877 -15.96 22.17 -36.09
C SER A 877 -16.99 23.31 -36.13
N LEU A 878 -18.29 22.99 -36.27
CA LEU A 878 -19.38 23.97 -36.25
C LEU A 878 -19.57 24.64 -34.89
N ASN A 879 -19.23 23.94 -33.80
CA ASN A 879 -19.38 24.43 -32.43
C ASN A 879 -18.07 24.96 -31.84
N ASN A 880 -17.09 25.32 -32.67
CA ASN A 880 -15.78 25.83 -32.22
C ASN A 880 -15.11 24.91 -31.17
N LEU A 881 -15.21 23.60 -31.37
CA LEU A 881 -14.54 22.59 -30.53
C LEU A 881 -13.45 21.92 -31.34
N GLU A 882 -12.24 21.91 -30.80
CA GLU A 882 -11.09 21.29 -31.43
C GLU A 882 -10.82 19.93 -30.80
N LEU A 883 -10.85 18.87 -31.62
CA LEU A 883 -10.53 17.51 -31.20
C LEU A 883 -9.01 17.34 -31.04
N ASN A 884 -8.58 16.82 -29.89
CA ASN A 884 -7.19 16.48 -29.67
C ASN A 884 -6.90 15.07 -30.20
N THR A 885 -6.57 14.95 -31.48
CA THR A 885 -6.32 13.65 -32.14
C THR A 885 -5.18 12.85 -31.51
N LEU A 886 -4.19 13.51 -30.90
CA LEU A 886 -3.04 12.85 -30.26
C LEU A 886 -3.40 12.16 -28.93
N LYS A 887 -4.43 12.65 -28.25
CA LYS A 887 -4.92 12.10 -26.99
C LYS A 887 -6.21 11.31 -27.12
N THR A 888 -6.95 11.55 -28.19
CA THR A 888 -8.10 10.73 -28.56
C THR A 888 -7.57 9.34 -28.90
N VAL A 889 -8.10 8.32 -28.24
CA VAL A 889 -7.66 6.93 -28.42
C VAL A 889 -8.86 6.01 -28.56
N GLU A 890 -8.63 4.89 -29.22
CA GLU A 890 -9.63 3.85 -29.39
C GLU A 890 -9.29 2.60 -28.57
N MET A 891 -10.29 1.94 -28.00
CA MET A 891 -10.16 0.61 -27.43
C MET A 891 -11.19 -0.31 -28.07
N ILE A 892 -10.78 -1.53 -28.43
CA ILE A 892 -11.65 -2.51 -29.08
C ILE A 892 -11.83 -3.68 -28.12
N VAL A 893 -13.09 -4.02 -27.84
CA VAL A 893 -13.46 -5.17 -27.00
C VAL A 893 -14.06 -6.22 -27.92
N ASP A 894 -13.29 -7.27 -28.23
CA ASP A 894 -13.67 -8.34 -29.15
C ASP A 894 -13.33 -9.71 -28.56
N PHE A 895 -14.36 -10.53 -28.35
CA PHE A 895 -14.24 -11.89 -27.80
C PHE A 895 -14.55 -12.98 -28.86
N ARG A 896 -14.68 -12.60 -30.13
CA ARG A 896 -14.95 -13.54 -31.22
C ARG A 896 -13.72 -14.44 -31.46
N ARG A 897 -13.95 -15.71 -31.79
CA ARG A 897 -12.88 -16.70 -32.01
C ARG A 897 -12.08 -16.47 -33.31
N ASN A 898 -12.72 -15.92 -34.33
CA ASN A 898 -12.11 -15.58 -35.62
C ASN A 898 -12.12 -14.05 -35.80
N THR A 899 -11.06 -13.39 -35.36
CA THR A 899 -10.88 -11.95 -35.54
C THR A 899 -10.20 -11.69 -36.88
N LEU A 900 -10.95 -11.19 -37.87
CA LEU A 900 -10.33 -10.51 -39.01
C LEU A 900 -9.63 -9.25 -38.50
N ALA A 901 -8.51 -8.86 -39.14
CA ALA A 901 -7.85 -7.61 -38.81
C ALA A 901 -8.80 -6.44 -39.06
N LEU A 902 -9.21 -5.75 -38.00
CA LEU A 902 -10.15 -4.63 -38.08
C LEU A 902 -9.45 -3.41 -38.68
N PRO A 903 -10.09 -2.68 -39.61
CA PRO A 903 -9.50 -1.50 -40.21
C PRO A 903 -9.31 -0.40 -39.16
N PRO A 904 -8.17 0.32 -39.18
CA PRO A 904 -7.92 1.40 -38.25
C PRO A 904 -8.95 2.52 -38.43
N LEU A 905 -9.23 3.23 -37.35
CA LEU A 905 -10.09 4.40 -37.36
C LEU A 905 -9.28 5.64 -37.75
N THR A 906 -9.83 6.48 -38.63
CA THR A 906 -9.22 7.74 -39.06
C THR A 906 -10.17 8.90 -38.77
N ILE A 907 -9.66 9.94 -38.09
CA ILE A 907 -10.38 11.18 -37.82
C ILE A 907 -9.58 12.32 -38.44
N MET A 908 -10.21 13.15 -39.29
CA MET A 908 -9.54 14.28 -39.97
C MET A 908 -8.21 13.88 -40.64
N ASN A 909 -8.22 12.75 -41.39
CA ASN A 909 -7.06 12.16 -42.06
C ASN A 909 -5.90 11.71 -41.13
N SER A 910 -6.12 11.66 -39.82
CA SER A 910 -5.17 11.16 -38.83
C SER A 910 -5.63 9.82 -38.26
N THR A 911 -4.75 8.83 -38.22
CA THR A 911 -5.06 7.51 -37.63
C THR A 911 -5.13 7.61 -36.11
N VAL A 912 -6.25 7.13 -35.54
CA VAL A 912 -6.46 7.09 -34.09
C VAL A 912 -5.69 5.90 -33.51
N PRO A 913 -4.87 6.09 -32.47
CA PRO A 913 -4.13 5.00 -31.85
C PRO A 913 -5.07 4.08 -31.04
N THR A 914 -4.92 2.77 -31.23
CA THR A 914 -5.61 1.76 -30.42
C THR A 914 -4.83 1.45 -29.13
N VAL A 915 -5.54 1.25 -28.02
CA VAL A 915 -4.98 0.93 -26.70
C VAL A 915 -5.63 -0.30 -26.09
N GLU A 916 -4.86 -1.07 -25.31
CA GLU A 916 -5.35 -2.26 -24.61
C GLU A 916 -6.06 -1.93 -23.28
N SER A 917 -5.77 -0.77 -22.70
CA SER A 917 -6.43 -0.29 -21.49
C SER A 917 -6.45 1.24 -21.45
N PHE A 918 -7.48 1.80 -20.82
CA PHE A 918 -7.68 3.23 -20.72
C PHE A 918 -8.25 3.63 -19.36
N ARG A 919 -7.83 4.79 -18.83
CA ARG A 919 -8.35 5.35 -17.57
C ARG A 919 -9.61 6.18 -17.87
N PHE A 920 -10.76 5.53 -17.89
CA PHE A 920 -12.08 6.13 -18.09
C PHE A 920 -12.68 6.64 -16.78
N LEU A 921 -12.90 7.95 -16.67
CA LEU A 921 -13.45 8.66 -15.49
C LEU A 921 -12.81 8.28 -14.14
N GLY A 922 -11.52 7.94 -14.16
CA GLY A 922 -10.74 7.57 -12.98
C GLY A 922 -10.61 6.06 -12.74
N THR A 923 -11.36 5.24 -13.48
CA THR A 923 -11.34 3.77 -13.45
C THR A 923 -10.59 3.24 -14.67
N THR A 924 -9.77 2.20 -14.51
CA THR A 924 -9.00 1.64 -15.65
C THR A 924 -9.77 0.46 -16.23
N ILE A 925 -10.24 0.61 -17.47
CA ILE A 925 -10.91 -0.46 -18.22
C ILE A 925 -9.91 -1.05 -19.19
N SER A 926 -9.87 -2.38 -19.28
CA SER A 926 -9.04 -3.14 -20.21
C SER A 926 -9.89 -3.75 -21.33
N GLN A 927 -9.30 -3.98 -22.50
CA GLN A 927 -9.97 -4.59 -23.65
C GLN A 927 -10.50 -6.00 -23.39
N ASP A 928 -9.91 -6.72 -22.43
CA ASP A 928 -10.35 -8.05 -21.99
C ASP A 928 -11.37 -7.98 -20.85
N LEU A 929 -11.83 -6.77 -20.50
CA LEU A 929 -12.73 -6.46 -19.38
C LEU A 929 -12.26 -7.02 -18.02
N LYS A 930 -10.95 -7.33 -17.89
CA LYS A 930 -10.36 -7.68 -16.60
C LYS A 930 -9.90 -6.45 -15.84
N TRP A 931 -9.99 -6.55 -14.51
CA TRP A 931 -9.73 -5.47 -13.57
C TRP A 931 -8.34 -5.49 -12.94
N ASP A 932 -7.46 -6.43 -13.32
CA ASP A 932 -6.13 -6.58 -12.71
C ASP A 932 -5.27 -5.31 -12.82
N THR A 933 -5.30 -4.63 -13.97
CA THR A 933 -4.58 -3.35 -14.20
C THR A 933 -5.07 -2.24 -13.25
N HIS A 934 -6.38 -2.16 -13.03
CA HIS A 934 -7.01 -1.22 -12.11
C HIS A 934 -6.68 -1.53 -10.66
N ILE A 935 -6.82 -2.81 -10.27
CA ILE A 935 -6.52 -3.31 -8.93
C ILE A 935 -5.05 -3.06 -8.58
N ASP A 936 -4.13 -3.24 -9.53
CA ASP A 936 -2.70 -2.95 -9.36
C ASP A 936 -2.44 -1.49 -9.07
N ALA A 937 -3.10 -0.59 -9.80
CA ALA A 937 -3.00 0.84 -9.58
C ALA A 937 -3.55 1.25 -8.21
N ILE A 938 -4.69 0.68 -7.79
CA ILE A 938 -5.30 0.91 -6.46
C ILE A 938 -4.36 0.40 -5.35
N ILE A 939 -3.88 -0.84 -5.44
CA ILE A 939 -2.98 -1.45 -4.44
C ILE A 939 -1.71 -0.61 -4.32
N LYS A 940 -1.11 -0.19 -5.44
CA LYS A 940 0.09 0.65 -5.42
C LYS A 940 -0.16 1.98 -4.72
N LYS A 941 -1.30 2.64 -4.98
CA LYS A 941 -1.69 3.88 -4.28
C LYS A 941 -1.91 3.63 -2.78
N ALA A 942 -2.57 2.55 -2.40
CA ALA A 942 -2.80 2.18 -1.00
C ALA A 942 -1.48 1.89 -0.27
N GLN A 943 -0.56 1.14 -0.89
CA GLN A 943 0.77 0.84 -0.33
C GLN A 943 1.63 2.09 -0.13
N GLN A 944 1.58 3.05 -1.06
CA GLN A 944 2.25 4.34 -0.90
C GLN A 944 1.72 5.10 0.33
N ARG A 945 0.41 5.03 0.58
CA ARG A 945 -0.22 5.69 1.73
C ARG A 945 0.00 4.93 3.05
N LEU A 946 0.17 3.61 2.99
CA LEU A 946 0.52 2.77 4.14
C LEU A 946 1.85 3.17 4.79
N TYR A 947 2.81 3.65 3.99
CA TYR A 947 4.05 4.23 4.53
C TYR A 947 3.77 5.37 5.51
N PHE A 948 2.79 6.24 5.21
CA PHE A 948 2.43 7.34 6.11
C PHE A 948 1.81 6.83 7.40
N LEU A 949 0.92 5.82 7.32
CA LEU A 949 0.35 5.18 8.51
C LEU A 949 1.43 4.57 9.41
N GLN A 950 2.45 3.93 8.82
CA GLN A 950 3.60 3.41 9.56
C GLN A 950 4.43 4.52 10.22
N GLN A 951 4.61 5.66 9.56
CA GLN A 951 5.31 6.80 10.16
C GLN A 951 4.50 7.38 11.32
N LEU A 952 3.19 7.59 11.13
CA LEU A 952 2.27 8.06 12.17
C LEU A 952 2.34 7.16 13.43
N ARG A 953 2.35 5.84 13.24
CA ARG A 953 2.53 4.87 14.34
C ARG A 953 3.88 5.02 15.06
N LYS A 954 4.99 5.27 14.33
CA LYS A 954 6.30 5.53 14.95
C LYS A 954 6.34 6.80 15.82
N PHE A 955 5.42 7.74 15.58
CA PHE A 955 5.26 8.93 16.41
C PHE A 955 4.37 8.70 17.64
N ASN A 956 3.90 7.47 17.87
CA ASN A 956 3.03 7.09 18.99
C ASN A 956 1.74 7.94 19.05
N LEU A 957 1.12 8.19 17.89
CA LEU A 957 -0.17 8.87 17.84
C LEU A 957 -1.29 7.97 18.40
N PRO A 958 -2.37 8.56 18.96
CA PRO A 958 -3.54 7.84 19.42
C PRO A 958 -4.14 6.93 18.34
N GLN A 959 -4.64 5.77 18.75
CA GLN A 959 -5.23 4.77 17.85
C GLN A 959 -6.41 5.33 17.06
N GLU A 960 -7.27 6.14 17.69
CA GLU A 960 -8.41 6.79 17.03
C GLU A 960 -7.98 7.62 15.81
N LEU A 961 -6.86 8.34 15.90
CA LEU A 961 -6.33 9.13 14.79
C LEU A 961 -5.72 8.25 13.69
N LEU A 962 -5.13 7.11 14.06
CA LEU A 962 -4.63 6.13 13.09
C LEU A 962 -5.79 5.51 12.30
N THR A 963 -6.89 5.17 12.97
CA THR A 963 -8.13 4.70 12.32
C THR A 963 -8.73 5.76 11.42
N GLN A 964 -8.88 7.01 11.90
CA GLN A 964 -9.39 8.10 11.07
C GLN A 964 -8.51 8.33 9.84
N PHE A 965 -7.19 8.25 9.99
CA PHE A 965 -6.26 8.31 8.88
C PHE A 965 -6.45 7.15 7.90
N TYR A 966 -6.56 5.92 8.40
CA TYR A 966 -6.83 4.75 7.57
C TYR A 966 -8.10 4.94 6.73
N SER A 967 -9.23 5.28 7.38
CA SER A 967 -10.49 5.45 6.67
C SER A 967 -10.47 6.60 5.65
N ALA A 968 -9.91 7.75 6.03
CA ALA A 968 -9.91 8.93 5.17
C ALA A 968 -8.90 8.87 4.02
N VAL A 969 -7.82 8.09 4.16
CA VAL A 969 -6.67 8.13 3.23
C VAL A 969 -6.43 6.80 2.54
N ILE A 970 -6.60 5.66 3.19
CA ILE A 970 -6.32 4.34 2.61
C ILE A 970 -7.62 3.69 2.13
N GLU A 971 -8.59 3.52 3.03
CA GLU A 971 -9.89 2.92 2.72
C GLU A 971 -10.59 3.67 1.60
N SER A 972 -10.56 5.02 1.64
CA SER A 972 -11.14 5.85 0.59
C SER A 972 -10.63 5.49 -0.82
N VAL A 973 -9.37 5.06 -0.97
CA VAL A 973 -8.77 4.64 -2.26
C VAL A 973 -9.24 3.25 -2.65
N LEU A 974 -9.28 2.34 -1.68
CA LEU A 974 -9.69 0.96 -1.90
C LEU A 974 -11.17 0.87 -2.28
N CYS A 975 -12.01 1.73 -1.71
CA CYS A 975 -13.43 1.81 -1.98
C CYS A 975 -13.78 2.73 -3.16
N THR A 976 -12.81 3.40 -3.78
CA THR A 976 -13.10 4.26 -4.94
C THR A 976 -13.64 3.38 -6.09
N TYR A 977 -14.82 3.73 -6.59
CA TYR A 977 -15.52 3.04 -7.67
C TYR A 977 -15.78 1.54 -7.45
N ILE A 978 -15.85 1.10 -6.20
CA ILE A 978 -15.91 -0.33 -5.85
C ILE A 978 -17.11 -1.05 -6.49
N THR A 979 -18.23 -0.35 -6.66
CA THR A 979 -19.45 -0.87 -7.30
C THR A 979 -19.26 -1.23 -8.77
N VAL A 980 -18.26 -0.65 -9.44
CA VAL A 980 -17.99 -0.87 -10.86
C VAL A 980 -17.18 -2.14 -11.08
N TRP A 981 -16.10 -2.32 -10.32
CA TRP A 981 -15.06 -3.30 -10.64
C TRP A 981 -15.00 -4.50 -9.68
N PHE A 982 -15.49 -4.36 -8.44
CA PHE A 982 -15.28 -5.40 -7.43
C PHE A 982 -16.05 -6.68 -7.73
N GLY A 983 -17.32 -6.57 -8.17
CA GLY A 983 -18.15 -7.72 -8.51
C GLY A 983 -17.60 -8.55 -9.67
N SER A 984 -16.86 -7.92 -10.58
CA SER A 984 -16.25 -8.56 -11.75
C SER A 984 -14.74 -8.82 -11.57
N ALA A 985 -14.20 -8.60 -10.37
CA ALA A 985 -12.77 -8.80 -10.11
C ALA A 985 -12.39 -10.28 -10.12
N THR A 986 -11.21 -10.60 -10.65
CA THR A 986 -10.69 -11.97 -10.66
C THR A 986 -10.43 -12.47 -9.24
N LYS A 987 -10.57 -13.79 -9.01
CA LYS A 987 -10.21 -14.41 -7.70
C LYS A 987 -8.79 -14.07 -7.28
N SER A 988 -7.85 -13.98 -8.23
CA SER A 988 -6.47 -13.51 -7.99
C SER A 988 -6.42 -12.04 -7.56
N GLY A 989 -7.15 -11.15 -8.23
CA GLY A 989 -7.25 -9.74 -7.87
C GLY A 989 -7.80 -9.53 -6.46
N ILE A 990 -8.89 -10.22 -6.12
CA ILE A 990 -9.50 -10.17 -4.77
C ILE A 990 -8.52 -10.64 -3.69
N ARG A 991 -7.84 -11.78 -3.91
CA ARG A 991 -6.82 -12.29 -2.96
C ARG A 991 -5.68 -11.29 -2.73
N ARG A 992 -5.28 -10.53 -3.76
CA ARG A 992 -4.22 -9.52 -3.65
C ARG A 992 -4.67 -8.28 -2.87
N LEU A 993 -5.92 -7.85 -3.06
CA LEU A 993 -6.54 -6.80 -2.25
C LEU A 993 -6.64 -7.22 -0.78
N GLN A 994 -7.15 -8.43 -0.52
CA GLN A 994 -7.26 -8.99 0.82
C GLN A 994 -5.89 -9.09 1.52
N ARG A 995 -4.83 -9.50 0.82
CA ARG A 995 -3.46 -9.50 1.39
C ARG A 995 -2.99 -8.09 1.80
N THR A 996 -3.32 -7.09 1.00
CA THR A 996 -2.96 -5.69 1.30
C THR A 996 -3.73 -5.18 2.52
N LEU A 997 -5.03 -5.47 2.58
CA LEU A 997 -5.89 -5.18 3.73
C LEU A 997 -5.43 -5.91 5.00
N PHE A 998 -5.06 -7.19 4.89
CA PHE A 998 -4.56 -7.97 6.02
C PHE A 998 -3.23 -7.41 6.56
N LEU A 999 -2.34 -6.94 5.67
CA LEU A 999 -1.14 -6.20 6.09
C LEU A 999 -1.48 -4.93 6.87
N ILE A 1000 -2.58 -4.27 6.52
CA ILE A 1000 -3.06 -3.06 7.21
C ILE A 1000 -3.65 -3.43 8.57
N LEU A 1001 -4.50 -4.47 8.64
CA LEU A 1001 -5.08 -4.99 9.87
C LEU A 1001 -4.02 -5.50 10.87
N ILE A 1002 -2.95 -6.15 10.39
CA ILE A 1002 -1.80 -6.53 11.24
C ILE A 1002 -1.12 -5.28 11.81
N LEU A 1003 -0.99 -4.22 11.01
CA LEU A 1003 -0.46 -2.94 11.47
C LEU A 1003 -1.40 -2.20 12.43
N GLU A 1004 -2.69 -2.55 12.45
CA GLU A 1004 -3.76 -1.99 13.28
C GLU A 1004 -4.13 -2.84 14.51
N SER A 1005 -3.38 -3.88 14.85
CA SER A 1005 -3.69 -4.79 15.98
C SER A 1005 -3.61 -4.13 17.38
N ALA A 1006 -4.53 -3.20 17.66
CA ALA A 1006 -5.58 -3.35 18.67
C ALA A 1006 -6.90 -2.88 18.00
N SER A 1007 -7.92 -3.74 17.97
CA SER A 1007 -9.35 -3.48 17.67
C SER A 1007 -9.74 -2.54 16.50
N LEU A 1008 -10.17 -3.13 15.38
CA LEU A 1008 -11.36 -2.76 14.59
C LEU A 1008 -11.78 -3.93 13.67
N CYS A 1009 -13.07 -4.26 13.66
CA CYS A 1009 -13.67 -5.19 12.70
C CYS A 1009 -13.57 -4.63 11.28
N SER A 1010 -13.28 -5.50 10.31
CA SER A 1010 -13.20 -5.09 8.91
C SER A 1010 -14.59 -4.74 8.36
N PRO A 1011 -14.76 -3.65 7.59
CA PRO A 1011 -16.02 -3.36 6.90
C PRO A 1011 -16.32 -4.33 5.75
N LEU A 1012 -15.37 -5.18 5.36
CA LEU A 1012 -15.49 -6.11 4.22
C LEU A 1012 -16.08 -7.47 4.62
N ASP A 1013 -16.10 -7.82 5.91
CA ASP A 1013 -16.77 -9.03 6.39
C ASP A 1013 -18.31 -8.96 6.21
N ASN A 1014 -18.87 -7.77 6.03
CA ASN A 1014 -20.30 -7.56 5.71
C ASN A 1014 -20.63 -7.60 4.20
N LEU A 1015 -19.64 -7.77 3.33
CA LEU A 1015 -19.85 -7.85 1.87
C LEU A 1015 -19.84 -9.31 1.36
N SER A 1016 -19.30 -10.26 2.13
CA SER A 1016 -19.43 -11.70 1.83
C SER A 1016 -20.88 -12.21 1.91
N THR A 1017 -21.75 -11.49 2.63
CA THR A 1017 -23.19 -11.76 2.71
C THR A 1017 -23.98 -11.31 1.47
N TRP A 1018 -23.38 -10.54 0.55
CA TRP A 1018 -24.07 -10.10 -0.68
C TRP A 1018 -23.83 -11.02 -1.88
N SER A 1019 -22.78 -11.84 -1.89
CA SER A 1019 -22.55 -12.81 -2.97
C SER A 1019 -23.40 -14.08 -2.84
N SER A 1020 -24.05 -14.31 -1.70
CA SER A 1020 -24.85 -15.50 -1.42
C SER A 1020 -26.37 -15.31 -1.62
N GLN A 1021 -26.81 -14.15 -2.15
CA GLN A 1021 -28.23 -13.88 -2.45
C GLN A 1021 -28.56 -13.66 -3.93
N SER A 1022 -27.65 -13.99 -4.84
CA SER A 1022 -27.91 -13.90 -6.28
C SER A 1022 -27.48 -15.18 -7.01
N ASP A 1023 -28.10 -16.30 -6.65
CA ASP A 1023 -28.29 -17.43 -7.57
C ASP A 1023 -29.77 -17.41 -7.99
N PRO A 1024 -30.10 -17.07 -9.25
CA PRO A 1024 -31.44 -17.27 -9.76
C PRO A 1024 -31.62 -18.76 -10.12
N SER A 1025 -32.69 -19.36 -9.61
CA SER A 1025 -33.39 -20.46 -10.29
C SER A 1025 -33.92 -20.01 -11.64
#